data_AF-A0A2X3K221-F1
#
_entry.id   AF-A0A2X3K221-F1
#
_cell.length_a   1.000
_cell.length_b   1.000
_cell.length_c   1.000
_cell.angle_alpha   90.00
_cell.angle_beta   90.00
_cell.angle_gamma   90.00
#
_symmetry.space_group_name_H-M   'P 1'
#
loop_
_entity.id
_entity.type
_entity.pdbx_description
1 polymer ?
#
loop_
_entity_poly.entity_id
_entity_poly.type
_entity_poly.pdbx_seq_one_letter_code
_entity_poly.pdbx_strand_id
1 'polypeptide(L)'
;MSAIENFDAHTPMMQQYLRLKAQHPEILLFYRMGDFYELFYDDAKRASQLLDISLTKRGASAGEPIPMAGIPYHAVENYLAKLVNQGESVAICEQIGDPATSKGPVERKVVRIVTPGTISDEALLQERQDNLLAAIWQDSKGFGYATLDISSGRFRLSEPADRETMAAELQRTNPAELLYAEDFAEMSLIEGRRGLRRRPLWEFEIDTARQQLNLQFGTRDLVGFGVENAPRGLCAAGCLLQYAKDTQRTTLPHIRSITMEREQDSIIMDAATRRNLEITQNLAGGAENTLASVLDCTVTPMGSRMLKRWLHMPVRDTRVLLERQQTIGALQDFTAELQPVLRQVGDLERILARLALRTARPRDLARMRHAFQQLPELRAQLETVDSAPVQALREKMGEFAELRDLLERAIIDTPPVLVRDGGVIASGYNEELDEWRALADGATDYLERLEVRERERTGLDTLKVGFNAVHGYYIQISRGQSHLAPINYMRRQTLKNAERYIIPELKEYEDKVLTSKGKALALEKQLYEELFDLLLPHLEALQQSASALAELDVLVNLAERAYTLNYTCPTFIDKPGIRITEGRHPVVEQVLNEPFIANPLNLSPQRRMLIITGPNMGGKSTYMRQTALIALMAYIGSYVPAQKVEIGPIDRIFTRVGAADDLASGRSTFMVEMTETANILHNATEYSLVLMDEIGRWNVHLRWSVAGVGVRGKSGE
;
A
#
# COMPACT_ATOMS: atom_id res chain seq x y z
N MET A 1 7.68 40.65 19.65
CA MET A 1 6.58 41.04 20.55
C MET A 1 5.37 41.29 19.66
N SER A 2 4.60 40.23 19.40
CA SER A 2 3.41 40.25 18.55
C SER A 2 2.15 40.33 19.41
N ALA A 3 1.07 40.84 18.80
CA ALA A 3 -0.21 41.20 19.41
C ALA A 3 -0.71 40.17 20.44
N ILE A 4 -1.41 40.65 21.48
CA ILE A 4 -2.23 39.80 22.34
C ILE A 4 -3.33 39.22 21.43
N GLU A 5 -3.13 38.01 20.91
CA GLU A 5 -4.05 37.29 20.04
C GLU A 5 -5.26 36.81 20.86
N ASN A 6 -6.15 37.74 21.19
CA ASN A 6 -7.44 37.39 21.75
C ASN A 6 -8.30 36.80 20.62
N PHE A 7 -9.03 35.71 20.89
CA PHE A 7 -9.79 34.97 19.86
C PHE A 7 -10.76 35.87 19.07
N ASP A 8 -11.31 36.89 19.73
CA ASP A 8 -12.24 37.88 19.16
C ASP A 8 -11.59 38.83 18.13
N ALA A 9 -10.26 38.96 18.13
CA ALA A 9 -9.54 39.81 17.17
C ALA A 9 -9.35 39.14 15.79
N HIS A 10 -9.68 37.86 15.67
CA HIS A 10 -9.63 37.12 14.40
C HIS A 10 -10.96 37.22 13.65
N THR A 11 -10.89 37.20 12.32
CA THR A 11 -12.10 37.06 11.50
C THR A 11 -12.79 35.72 11.79
N PRO A 12 -14.12 35.61 11.61
CA PRO A 12 -14.84 34.34 11.84
C PRO A 12 -14.25 33.14 11.09
N MET A 13 -13.71 33.38 9.90
CA MET A 13 -13.04 32.35 9.10
C MET A 13 -11.70 31.92 9.72
N MET A 14 -10.89 32.86 10.21
CA MET A 14 -9.64 32.54 10.90
C MET A 14 -9.87 31.86 12.25
N GLN A 15 -10.91 32.24 12.98
CA GLN A 15 -11.33 31.53 14.20
C GLN A 15 -11.65 30.05 13.93
N GLN A 16 -12.38 29.77 12.84
CA GLN A 16 -12.67 28.39 12.42
C GLN A 16 -11.40 27.64 12.00
N TYR A 17 -10.53 28.27 11.20
CA TYR A 17 -9.26 27.69 10.78
C TYR A 17 -8.35 27.37 11.97
N LEU A 18 -8.11 28.33 12.87
CA LEU A 18 -7.22 28.16 14.02
C LEU A 18 -7.73 27.07 14.97
N ARG A 19 -9.05 26.92 15.13
CA ARG A 19 -9.64 25.84 15.93
C ARG A 19 -9.34 24.46 15.33
N LEU A 20 -9.43 24.32 14.00
CA LEU A 20 -9.12 23.07 13.30
C LEU A 20 -7.60 22.82 13.28
N LYS A 21 -6.79 23.86 13.10
CA LYS A 21 -5.33 23.77 13.16
C LYS A 21 -4.84 23.41 14.56
N ALA A 22 -5.51 23.86 15.63
CA ALA A 22 -5.17 23.47 17.00
C ALA A 22 -5.39 21.97 17.28
N GLN A 23 -6.26 21.29 16.52
CA GLN A 23 -6.41 19.83 16.58
C GLN A 23 -5.27 19.11 15.84
N HIS A 24 -4.58 19.80 14.93
CA HIS A 24 -3.53 19.27 14.06
C HIS A 24 -2.31 20.21 14.03
N PRO A 25 -1.67 20.48 15.18
CA PRO A 25 -0.67 21.56 15.31
C PRO A 25 0.58 21.31 14.46
N GLU A 26 1.07 20.07 14.43
CA GLU A 26 2.37 19.71 13.85
C GLU A 26 2.34 19.34 12.36
N ILE A 27 1.14 19.16 11.78
CA ILE A 27 0.96 18.68 10.41
C ILE A 27 0.29 19.72 9.52
N LEU A 28 0.50 19.65 8.21
CA LEU A 28 -0.08 20.62 7.27
C LEU A 28 -1.61 20.48 7.24
N LEU A 29 -2.33 21.61 7.18
CA LEU A 29 -3.79 21.63 7.04
C LEU A 29 -4.20 22.17 5.68
N PHE A 30 -4.73 21.30 4.81
CA PHE A 30 -5.38 21.68 3.56
C PHE A 30 -6.81 22.13 3.86
N TYR A 31 -7.03 23.44 3.82
CA TYR A 31 -8.31 24.06 4.20
C TYR A 31 -9.15 24.42 2.98
N ARG A 32 -10.31 23.77 2.79
CA ARG A 32 -11.14 23.97 1.60
C ARG A 32 -11.80 25.35 1.54
N MET A 33 -11.52 26.05 0.46
CA MET A 33 -11.94 27.42 0.15
C MET A 33 -12.39 27.52 -1.31
N GLY A 34 -13.66 27.21 -1.57
CA GLY A 34 -14.19 27.17 -2.93
C GLY A 34 -13.48 26.09 -3.75
N ASP A 35 -12.83 26.46 -4.84
CA ASP A 35 -12.09 25.54 -5.72
C ASP A 35 -10.61 25.33 -5.32
N PHE A 36 -10.20 25.81 -4.15
CA PHE A 36 -8.83 25.68 -3.68
C PHE A 36 -8.74 25.02 -2.31
N TYR A 37 -7.63 24.31 -2.09
CA TYR A 37 -7.11 24.04 -0.77
C TYR A 37 -6.09 25.12 -0.43
N GLU A 38 -6.37 25.89 0.61
CA GLU A 38 -5.51 26.95 1.09
C GLU A 38 -4.82 26.53 2.40
N LEU A 39 -3.60 27.02 2.60
CA LEU A 39 -2.81 26.89 3.82
C LEU A 39 -2.42 28.28 4.30
N PHE A 40 -2.33 28.48 5.62
CA PHE A 40 -2.05 29.78 6.22
C PHE A 40 -0.84 29.74 7.16
N TYR A 41 -0.26 30.92 7.41
CA TYR A 41 0.84 31.12 8.36
C TYR A 41 2.07 30.26 8.03
N ASP A 42 2.60 29.49 8.98
CA ASP A 42 3.80 28.69 8.77
C ASP A 42 3.57 27.49 7.86
N ASP A 43 2.35 26.94 7.83
CA ASP A 43 1.97 25.91 6.86
C ASP A 43 2.09 26.43 5.42
N ALA A 44 1.71 27.69 5.18
CA ALA A 44 1.85 28.31 3.86
C ALA A 44 3.32 28.44 3.43
N LYS A 45 4.21 28.84 4.34
CA LYS A 45 5.65 28.98 4.07
C LYS A 45 6.28 27.63 3.79
N ARG A 46 5.98 26.61 4.61
CA ARG A 46 6.45 25.24 4.41
C ARG A 46 5.93 24.66 3.10
N ALA A 47 4.63 24.75 2.83
CA ALA A 47 4.04 24.23 1.59
C ALA A 47 4.60 24.92 0.34
N SER A 48 4.86 26.24 0.39
CA SER A 48 5.51 26.95 -0.71
C SER A 48 6.87 26.35 -1.08
N GLN A 49 7.69 26.01 -0.09
CA GLN A 49 9.01 25.40 -0.30
C GLN A 49 8.92 23.94 -0.74
N LEU A 50 8.07 23.14 -0.08
CA LEU A 50 7.96 21.70 -0.33
C LEU A 50 7.28 21.38 -1.68
N LEU A 51 6.32 22.21 -2.09
CA LEU A 51 5.49 21.99 -3.28
C LEU A 51 5.90 22.82 -4.48
N ASP A 52 6.81 23.78 -4.30
CA ASP A 52 7.20 24.79 -5.28
C ASP A 52 5.99 25.59 -5.81
N ILE A 53 5.24 26.17 -4.87
CA ILE A 53 4.07 27.01 -5.16
C ILE A 53 4.26 28.43 -4.62
N SER A 54 3.62 29.41 -5.24
CA SER A 54 3.78 30.82 -4.86
C SER A 54 3.26 31.09 -3.44
N LEU A 55 4.13 31.65 -2.60
CA LEU A 55 3.75 32.23 -1.31
C LEU A 55 3.15 33.63 -1.53
N THR A 56 1.92 33.81 -1.08
CA THR A 56 1.18 35.07 -1.19
C THR A 56 0.72 35.53 0.20
N LYS A 57 -0.10 36.58 0.27
CA LYS A 57 -0.69 37.07 1.52
C LYS A 57 -2.16 37.41 1.33
N ARG A 58 -2.99 37.09 2.33
CA ARG A 58 -4.44 37.31 2.30
C ARG A 58 -4.87 38.22 3.45
N GLY A 59 -5.31 39.44 3.12
CA GLY A 59 -5.87 40.37 4.09
C GLY A 59 -4.97 40.59 5.31
N ALA A 60 -5.59 40.90 6.45
CA ALA A 60 -4.95 40.92 7.76
C ALA A 60 -5.89 40.31 8.81
N SER A 61 -5.33 39.63 9.80
CA SER A 61 -6.05 39.17 10.99
C SER A 61 -5.26 39.57 12.23
N ALA A 62 -5.93 40.10 13.25
CA ALA A 62 -5.28 40.66 14.45
C ALA A 62 -4.17 41.70 14.13
N GLY A 63 -4.30 42.44 13.03
CA GLY A 63 -3.40 43.53 12.63
C GLY A 63 -2.24 43.15 11.71
N GLU A 64 -1.94 41.86 11.54
CA GLU A 64 -0.84 41.37 10.69
C GLU A 64 -1.34 40.71 9.40
N PRO A 65 -0.62 40.84 8.27
CA PRO A 65 -0.95 40.13 7.03
C PRO A 65 -0.81 38.61 7.20
N ILE A 66 -1.75 37.84 6.65
CA ILE A 66 -1.76 36.37 6.77
C ILE A 66 -0.99 35.77 5.59
N PRO A 67 0.15 35.08 5.80
CA PRO A 67 0.80 34.30 4.73
C PRO A 67 -0.13 33.22 4.21
N MET A 68 -0.20 33.05 2.88
CA MET A 68 -1.11 32.11 2.23
C MET A 68 -0.46 31.43 1.04
N ALA A 69 -0.64 30.13 0.93
CA ALA A 69 -0.35 29.34 -0.27
C ALA A 69 -1.55 28.44 -0.55
N GLY A 70 -1.74 28.02 -1.80
CA GLY A 70 -2.87 27.16 -2.13
C GLY A 70 -2.74 26.45 -3.45
N ILE A 71 -3.52 25.39 -3.60
CA ILE A 71 -3.54 24.54 -4.79
C ILE A 71 -5.00 24.31 -5.23
N PRO A 72 -5.26 24.18 -6.54
CA PRO A 72 -6.59 23.82 -7.02
C PRO A 72 -6.99 22.44 -6.54
N TYR A 73 -8.26 22.27 -6.14
CA TYR A 73 -8.71 21.03 -5.52
C TYR A 73 -8.61 19.78 -6.41
N HIS A 74 -8.77 19.95 -7.73
CA HIS A 74 -8.68 18.88 -8.72
C HIS A 74 -7.24 18.40 -8.94
N ALA A 75 -6.24 19.17 -8.48
CA ALA A 75 -4.82 18.80 -8.56
C ALA A 75 -4.28 18.21 -7.25
N VAL A 76 -5.12 18.03 -6.23
CA VAL A 76 -4.70 17.69 -4.85
C VAL A 76 -3.84 16.42 -4.78
N GLU A 77 -4.17 15.38 -5.56
CA GLU A 77 -3.45 14.10 -5.55
C GLU A 77 -1.96 14.24 -5.88
N ASN A 78 -1.62 15.05 -6.89
CA ASN A 78 -0.23 15.24 -7.30
C ASN A 78 0.60 15.90 -6.20
N TYR A 79 0.00 16.82 -5.44
CA TYR A 79 0.66 17.49 -4.33
C TYR A 79 0.75 16.60 -3.09
N LEU A 80 -0.28 15.79 -2.83
CA LEU A 80 -0.24 14.79 -1.77
C LEU A 80 0.86 13.75 -2.01
N ALA A 81 1.04 13.28 -3.25
CA ALA A 81 2.13 12.38 -3.60
C ALA A 81 3.51 12.98 -3.25
N LYS A 82 3.74 14.26 -3.59
CA LYS A 82 4.99 14.96 -3.25
C LYS A 82 5.24 15.06 -1.75
N LEU A 83 4.20 15.35 -0.96
CA LEU A 83 4.31 15.51 0.51
C LEU A 83 4.55 14.16 1.19
N VAL A 84 3.77 13.15 0.81
CA VAL A 84 3.89 11.79 1.38
C VAL A 84 5.26 11.18 1.11
N ASN A 85 5.81 11.38 -0.10
CA ASN A 85 7.17 10.91 -0.44
C ASN A 85 8.26 11.58 0.41
N GLN A 86 7.99 12.76 0.98
CA GLN A 86 8.88 13.48 1.90
C GLN A 86 8.59 13.16 3.37
N GLY A 87 7.62 12.29 3.65
CA GLY A 87 7.23 11.89 5.02
C GLY A 87 6.29 12.88 5.72
N GLU A 88 5.71 13.84 4.99
CA GLU A 88 4.81 14.86 5.53
C GLU A 88 3.37 14.34 5.62
N SER A 89 2.72 14.63 6.74
CA SER A 89 1.29 14.33 6.96
C SER A 89 0.44 15.56 6.64
N VAL A 90 -0.75 15.35 6.09
CA VAL A 90 -1.67 16.43 5.67
C VAL A 90 -3.10 16.14 6.12
N ALA A 91 -3.68 17.03 6.92
CA ALA A 91 -5.10 17.00 7.26
C ALA A 91 -5.94 17.64 6.14
N ILE A 92 -6.95 16.94 5.65
CA ILE A 92 -7.86 17.41 4.60
C ILE A 92 -9.15 17.91 5.25
N CYS A 93 -9.36 19.22 5.18
CA CYS A 93 -10.54 19.88 5.72
C CYS A 93 -11.49 20.28 4.60
N GLU A 94 -12.70 19.71 4.62
CA GLU A 94 -13.74 19.92 3.59
C GLU A 94 -14.92 20.72 4.14
N GLN A 95 -15.71 21.27 3.21
CA GLN A 95 -16.97 21.96 3.51
C GLN A 95 -18.10 20.93 3.60
N ILE A 96 -18.80 20.88 4.74
CA ILE A 96 -19.87 19.89 4.99
C ILE A 96 -21.26 20.49 4.71
N GLY A 97 -21.45 21.77 5.02
CA GLY A 97 -22.73 22.46 4.84
C GLY A 97 -22.89 23.12 3.47
N ASP A 98 -24.13 23.49 3.12
CA ASP A 98 -24.43 24.28 1.94
C ASP A 98 -24.12 25.78 2.20
N PRO A 99 -23.26 26.43 1.39
CA PRO A 99 -23.01 27.86 1.47
C PRO A 99 -24.27 28.72 1.36
N ALA A 100 -25.30 28.28 0.65
CA ALA A 100 -26.52 29.06 0.42
C ALA A 100 -27.41 29.16 1.68
N THR A 101 -27.32 28.20 2.59
CA THR A 101 -28.17 28.12 3.79
C THR A 101 -27.47 28.59 5.07
N SER A 102 -26.17 28.85 5.01
CA SER A 102 -25.34 29.16 6.18
C SER A 102 -25.21 30.67 6.43
N LYS A 103 -25.65 31.16 7.61
CA LYS A 103 -25.30 32.51 8.08
C LYS A 103 -23.89 32.50 8.69
N GLY A 104 -22.88 32.89 7.89
CA GLY A 104 -21.46 32.92 8.30
C GLY A 104 -20.61 31.88 7.57
N PRO A 105 -19.38 31.59 8.03
CA PRO A 105 -18.55 30.55 7.44
C PRO A 105 -19.25 29.18 7.52
N VAL A 106 -19.33 28.48 6.40
CA VAL A 106 -19.86 27.11 6.29
C VAL A 106 -19.16 26.18 7.27
N GLU A 107 -19.89 25.22 7.83
CA GLU A 107 -19.31 24.18 8.68
C GLU A 107 -18.22 23.40 7.92
N ARG A 108 -17.08 23.21 8.58
CA ARG A 108 -15.93 22.51 8.03
C ARG A 108 -15.43 21.46 8.99
N LYS A 109 -15.03 20.31 8.45
CA LYS A 109 -14.48 19.19 9.21
C LYS A 109 -13.25 18.65 8.51
N VAL A 110 -12.29 18.19 9.31
CA VAL A 110 -11.23 17.32 8.82
C VAL A 110 -11.85 15.96 8.54
N VAL A 111 -11.92 15.58 7.27
CA VAL A 111 -12.56 14.34 6.81
C VAL A 111 -11.58 13.18 6.73
N ARG A 112 -10.29 13.49 6.55
CA ARG A 112 -9.22 12.49 6.42
C ARG A 112 -7.88 13.15 6.75
N ILE A 113 -6.93 12.38 7.27
CA ILE A 113 -5.53 12.77 7.42
C ILE A 113 -4.71 11.82 6.57
N VAL A 114 -4.02 12.37 5.57
CA VAL A 114 -3.13 11.63 4.68
C VAL A 114 -1.76 11.54 5.35
N THR A 115 -1.32 10.33 5.66
CA THR A 115 -0.02 10.08 6.31
C THR A 115 0.72 8.97 5.56
N PRO A 116 2.07 8.93 5.62
CA PRO A 116 2.84 7.97 4.84
C PRO A 116 2.45 6.50 5.05
N GLY A 117 2.00 6.11 6.25
CA GLY A 117 1.59 4.74 6.55
C GLY A 117 0.11 4.42 6.27
N THR A 118 -0.73 5.43 5.97
CA THR A 118 -2.20 5.27 5.91
C THR A 118 -2.81 5.59 4.54
N ILE A 119 -1.98 5.62 3.51
CA ILE A 119 -2.39 5.77 2.11
C ILE A 119 -2.94 4.46 1.53
N SER A 120 -4.06 4.56 0.81
CA SER A 120 -4.71 3.46 0.07
C SER A 120 -4.96 3.81 -1.41
N ASP A 121 -4.78 5.08 -1.77
CA ASP A 121 -4.94 5.59 -3.13
C ASP A 121 -3.83 5.07 -4.03
N GLU A 122 -4.20 4.57 -5.21
CA GLU A 122 -3.26 3.98 -6.17
C GLU A 122 -2.15 4.96 -6.58
N ALA A 123 -2.48 6.24 -6.78
CA ALA A 123 -1.53 7.27 -7.20
C ALA A 123 -0.43 7.59 -6.15
N LEU A 124 -0.63 7.19 -4.89
CA LEU A 124 0.29 7.43 -3.78
C LEU A 124 1.14 6.21 -3.45
N LEU A 125 0.78 5.05 -3.98
CA LEU A 125 1.38 3.77 -3.62
C LEU A 125 2.29 3.24 -4.73
N GLN A 126 3.32 2.50 -4.33
CA GLN A 126 4.09 1.69 -5.27
C GLN A 126 3.41 0.33 -5.42
N GLU A 127 3.19 -0.12 -6.65
CA GLU A 127 2.44 -1.35 -6.94
C GLU A 127 3.05 -2.59 -6.27
N ARG A 128 4.36 -2.80 -6.43
CA ARG A 128 5.05 -4.04 -6.01
C ARG A 128 5.71 -3.97 -4.62
N GLN A 129 5.35 -2.98 -3.79
CA GLN A 129 5.88 -2.82 -2.44
C GLN A 129 4.75 -2.67 -1.42
N ASP A 130 4.90 -3.33 -0.27
CA ASP A 130 4.02 -3.11 0.89
C ASP A 130 4.28 -1.71 1.48
N ASN A 131 3.22 -1.05 1.95
CA ASN A 131 3.31 0.26 2.60
C ASN A 131 2.71 0.15 4.01
N LEU A 132 3.55 -0.21 4.99
CA LEU A 132 3.10 -0.55 6.33
C LEU A 132 3.09 0.67 7.27
N LEU A 133 2.01 0.79 8.04
CA LEU A 133 1.98 1.50 9.31
C LEU A 133 2.47 0.55 10.39
N ALA A 134 3.31 1.02 11.30
CA ALA A 134 3.75 0.24 12.45
C ALA A 134 3.64 1.03 13.75
N ALA A 135 3.49 0.31 14.86
CA ALA A 135 3.58 0.83 16.20
C ALA A 135 4.58 0.00 17.01
N ILE A 136 5.45 0.69 17.74
CA ILE A 136 6.46 0.09 18.61
C ILE A 136 6.31 0.62 20.04
N TRP A 137 6.42 -0.29 20.99
CA TRP A 137 6.39 0.00 22.41
C TRP A 137 7.47 -0.81 23.13
N GLN A 138 8.01 -0.28 24.22
CA GLN A 138 9.05 -0.91 25.01
C GLN A 138 8.65 -0.91 26.49
N ASP A 139 8.88 -2.04 27.17
CA ASP A 139 8.81 -2.13 28.62
C ASP A 139 10.17 -2.55 29.19
N SER A 140 10.22 -2.85 30.49
CA SER A 140 11.45 -3.27 31.16
C SER A 140 11.97 -4.66 30.74
N LYS A 141 11.17 -5.46 30.04
CA LYS A 141 11.48 -6.86 29.68
C LYS A 141 11.69 -7.06 28.19
N GLY A 142 11.17 -6.19 27.33
CA GLY A 142 11.33 -6.27 25.88
C GLY A 142 10.36 -5.34 25.16
N PHE A 143 9.82 -5.80 24.04
CA PHE A 143 9.07 -4.94 23.14
C PHE A 143 7.71 -5.49 22.75
N GLY A 144 6.81 -4.57 22.41
CA GLY A 144 5.58 -4.82 21.67
C GLY A 144 5.67 -4.20 20.29
N TYR A 145 5.28 -4.96 19.26
CA TYR A 145 5.29 -4.48 17.88
C TYR A 145 4.01 -4.86 17.16
N ALA A 146 3.47 -3.93 16.38
CA ALA A 146 2.32 -4.19 15.53
C ALA A 146 2.51 -3.55 14.15
N THR A 147 1.98 -4.19 13.12
CA THR A 147 1.99 -3.66 11.75
C THR A 147 0.63 -3.81 11.08
N LEU A 148 0.26 -2.83 10.28
CA LEU A 148 -0.94 -2.83 9.47
C LEU A 148 -0.60 -2.40 8.05
N ASP A 149 -1.05 -3.19 7.10
CA ASP A 149 -1.23 -2.72 5.73
C ASP A 149 -2.67 -2.24 5.56
N ILE A 150 -2.87 -0.92 5.55
CA ILE A 150 -4.19 -0.31 5.40
C ILE A 150 -4.84 -0.67 4.05
N SER A 151 -4.02 -0.98 3.04
CA SER A 151 -4.44 -1.27 1.67
C SER A 151 -4.79 -2.74 1.42
N SER A 152 -4.66 -3.61 2.43
CA SER A 152 -5.11 -5.01 2.37
C SER A 152 -5.93 -5.44 3.60
N GLY A 153 -5.78 -4.75 4.73
CA GLY A 153 -6.38 -5.11 6.02
C GLY A 153 -5.54 -6.10 6.82
N ARG A 154 -4.33 -6.44 6.35
CA ARG A 154 -3.42 -7.36 7.04
C ARG A 154 -2.88 -6.72 8.31
N PHE A 155 -3.33 -7.22 9.46
CA PHE A 155 -2.92 -6.77 10.79
C PHE A 155 -2.11 -7.85 11.51
N ARG A 156 -0.91 -7.52 11.97
CA ARG A 156 0.01 -8.44 12.68
C ARG A 156 0.53 -7.83 13.96
N LEU A 157 0.85 -8.68 14.93
CA LEU A 157 1.60 -8.30 16.13
C LEU A 157 2.71 -9.31 16.44
N SER A 158 3.75 -8.84 17.13
CA SER A 158 4.82 -9.67 17.68
C SER A 158 5.31 -9.09 19.01
N GLU A 159 6.01 -9.91 19.81
CA GLU A 159 6.66 -9.48 21.05
C GLU A 159 8.16 -9.78 21.01
N PRO A 160 8.98 -8.99 20.28
CA PRO A 160 10.41 -9.21 20.23
C PRO A 160 11.04 -9.17 21.62
N ALA A 161 11.82 -10.20 21.95
CA ALA A 161 12.39 -10.35 23.28
C ALA A 161 13.53 -9.35 23.56
N ASP A 162 14.36 -9.07 22.56
CA ASP A 162 15.58 -8.28 22.70
C ASP A 162 15.74 -7.22 21.59
N ARG A 163 16.76 -6.38 21.77
CA ARG A 163 17.08 -5.23 20.90
C ARG A 163 17.40 -5.69 19.48
N GLU A 164 18.14 -6.78 19.35
CA GLU A 164 18.59 -7.33 18.07
C GLU A 164 17.43 -7.92 17.26
N THR A 165 16.53 -8.66 17.91
CA THR A 165 15.31 -9.19 17.30
C THR A 165 14.38 -8.04 16.88
N MET A 166 14.24 -7.01 17.70
CA MET A 166 13.48 -5.81 17.31
C MET A 166 14.09 -5.10 16.11
N ALA A 167 15.41 -4.93 16.05
CA ALA A 167 16.08 -4.34 14.90
C ALA A 167 15.84 -5.15 13.62
N ALA A 168 15.88 -6.49 13.71
CA ALA A 168 15.59 -7.38 12.60
C ALA A 168 14.14 -7.27 12.13
N GLU A 169 13.19 -7.12 13.06
CA GLU A 169 11.77 -6.90 12.76
C GLU A 169 11.54 -5.57 12.04
N LEU A 170 12.11 -4.47 12.55
CA LEU A 170 12.02 -3.15 11.89
C LEU A 170 12.62 -3.15 10.48
N GLN A 171 13.68 -3.94 10.25
CA GLN A 171 14.24 -4.10 8.91
C GLN A 171 13.36 -4.98 8.02
N ARG A 172 12.80 -6.07 8.57
CA ARG A 172 11.91 -6.98 7.84
C ARG A 172 10.65 -6.29 7.36
N THR A 173 9.99 -5.52 8.22
CA THR A 173 8.71 -4.87 7.93
C THR A 173 8.90 -3.50 7.25
N ASN A 174 10.04 -2.85 7.48
CA ASN A 174 10.42 -1.57 6.86
C ASN A 174 9.26 -0.55 6.77
N PRO A 175 8.64 -0.17 7.91
CA PRO A 175 7.43 0.64 7.90
C PRO A 175 7.64 1.99 7.21
N ALA A 176 6.60 2.45 6.50
CA ALA A 176 6.57 3.78 5.91
C ALA A 176 6.34 4.85 6.98
N GLU A 177 5.63 4.48 8.06
CA GLU A 177 5.36 5.32 9.22
C GLU A 177 5.44 4.48 10.50
N LEU A 178 6.14 5.00 11.51
CA LEU A 178 6.40 4.29 12.77
C LEU A 178 5.95 5.14 13.96
N LEU A 179 4.86 4.69 14.60
CA LEU A 179 4.35 5.22 15.85
C LEU A 179 5.19 4.68 17.00
N TYR A 180 5.67 5.54 17.90
CA TYR A 180 6.44 5.11 19.07
C TYR A 180 6.01 5.87 20.32
N ALA A 181 6.02 5.17 21.46
CA ALA A 181 5.67 5.76 22.75
C ALA A 181 6.70 6.81 23.21
N GLU A 182 6.23 7.85 23.89
CA GLU A 182 7.07 8.97 24.31
C GLU A 182 8.19 8.61 25.31
N ASP A 183 8.04 7.50 26.04
CA ASP A 183 8.98 6.96 27.03
C ASP A 183 9.94 5.89 26.45
N PHE A 184 9.97 5.73 25.12
CA PHE A 184 10.83 4.75 24.46
C PHE A 184 12.32 4.99 24.77
N ALA A 185 12.98 3.98 25.35
CA ALA A 185 14.35 4.12 25.86
C ALA A 185 15.41 3.90 24.78
N GLU A 186 15.23 2.88 23.94
CA GLU A 186 16.20 2.46 22.91
C GLU A 186 16.12 3.28 21.61
N MET A 187 16.21 4.61 21.71
CA MET A 187 16.06 5.53 20.57
C MET A 187 16.98 5.20 19.38
N SER A 188 18.14 4.58 19.64
CA SER A 188 19.08 4.12 18.59
C SER A 188 18.46 3.16 17.56
N LEU A 189 17.36 2.48 17.88
CA LEU A 189 16.63 1.59 16.96
C LEU A 189 15.76 2.34 15.95
N ILE A 190 15.27 3.53 16.34
CA ILE A 190 14.21 4.25 15.61
C ILE A 190 14.66 5.62 15.08
N GLU A 191 15.76 6.18 15.61
CA GLU A 191 16.35 7.41 15.11
C GLU A 191 16.75 7.30 13.64
N GLY A 192 16.51 8.36 12.86
CA GLY A 192 16.80 8.39 11.43
C GLY A 192 15.85 7.58 10.55
N ARG A 193 14.87 6.88 11.11
CA ARG A 193 13.82 6.21 10.33
C ARG A 193 12.82 7.22 9.77
N ARG A 194 12.36 6.98 8.54
CA ARG A 194 11.32 7.79 7.89
C ARG A 194 9.99 7.68 8.64
N GLY A 195 9.17 8.73 8.55
CA GLY A 195 7.79 8.71 9.06
C GLY A 195 7.69 8.46 10.56
N LEU A 196 8.68 8.90 11.35
CA LEU A 196 8.64 8.70 12.80
C LEU A 196 7.56 9.58 13.45
N ARG A 197 6.76 9.01 14.37
CA ARG A 197 5.65 9.70 15.05
C ARG A 197 5.67 9.41 16.55
N ARG A 198 6.05 10.42 17.34
CA ARG A 198 5.98 10.36 18.80
C ARG A 198 4.52 10.36 19.25
N ARG A 199 4.11 9.39 20.07
CA ARG A 199 2.74 9.21 20.57
C ARG A 199 2.70 9.23 22.11
N PRO A 200 1.64 9.79 22.70
CA PRO A 200 1.45 9.77 24.15
C PRO A 200 1.36 8.36 24.73
N LEU A 201 1.79 8.17 25.98
CA LEU A 201 1.79 6.85 26.62
C LEU A 201 0.38 6.24 26.77
N TRP A 202 -0.65 7.07 26.95
CA TRP A 202 -2.03 6.60 27.12
C TRP A 202 -2.60 5.90 25.87
N GLU A 203 -2.05 6.15 24.69
CA GLU A 203 -2.47 5.45 23.46
C GLU A 203 -2.03 3.96 23.48
N PHE A 204 -1.07 3.59 24.32
CA PHE A 204 -0.54 2.23 24.50
C PHE A 204 -1.10 1.53 25.73
N GLU A 205 -2.20 2.03 26.31
CA GLU A 205 -2.84 1.44 27.47
C GLU A 205 -3.59 0.13 27.07
N ILE A 206 -3.40 -0.93 27.86
CA ILE A 206 -3.81 -2.30 27.51
C ILE A 206 -5.33 -2.49 27.53
N ASP A 207 -6.05 -1.92 28.50
CA ASP A 207 -7.50 -2.09 28.62
C ASP A 207 -8.22 -1.38 27.46
N THR A 208 -7.74 -0.19 27.10
CA THR A 208 -8.19 0.59 25.93
C THR A 208 -7.89 -0.16 24.64
N ALA A 209 -6.69 -0.74 24.50
CA ALA A 209 -6.32 -1.54 23.34
C ALA A 209 -7.26 -2.74 23.17
N ARG A 210 -7.49 -3.51 24.25
CA ARG A 210 -8.42 -4.65 24.27
C ARG A 210 -9.82 -4.22 23.90
N GLN A 211 -10.32 -3.12 24.45
CA GLN A 211 -11.64 -2.60 24.16
C GLN A 211 -11.78 -2.20 22.68
N GLN A 212 -10.82 -1.47 22.12
CA GLN A 212 -10.85 -1.02 20.73
C GLN A 212 -10.72 -2.16 19.73
N LEU A 213 -9.86 -3.14 20.01
CA LEU A 213 -9.68 -4.33 19.15
C LEU A 213 -10.92 -5.22 19.17
N ASN A 214 -11.49 -5.50 20.34
CA ASN A 214 -12.74 -6.27 20.45
C ASN A 214 -13.91 -5.57 19.75
N LEU A 215 -14.02 -4.24 19.90
CA LEU A 215 -15.02 -3.43 19.21
C LEU A 215 -14.84 -3.49 17.68
N GLN A 216 -13.60 -3.40 17.20
CA GLN A 216 -13.29 -3.48 15.77
C GLN A 216 -13.63 -4.85 15.17
N PHE A 217 -13.33 -5.94 15.90
CA PHE A 217 -13.56 -7.30 15.41
C PHE A 217 -14.95 -7.85 15.74
N GLY A 218 -15.78 -7.11 16.49
CA GLY A 218 -17.10 -7.59 16.94
C GLY A 218 -17.01 -8.80 17.87
N THR A 219 -15.94 -8.91 18.66
CA THR A 219 -15.67 -10.05 19.55
C THR A 219 -15.75 -9.63 21.02
N ARG A 220 -15.92 -10.62 21.93
CA ARG A 220 -15.92 -10.37 23.39
C ARG A 220 -14.51 -10.38 23.98
N ASP A 221 -13.67 -11.26 23.45
CA ASP A 221 -12.27 -11.44 23.81
C ASP A 221 -11.46 -11.77 22.55
N LEU A 222 -10.13 -11.77 22.67
CA LEU A 222 -9.22 -12.00 21.55
C LEU A 222 -8.65 -13.42 21.56
N VAL A 223 -9.30 -14.36 22.25
CA VAL A 223 -8.85 -15.76 22.38
C VAL A 223 -8.82 -16.44 21.02
N GLY A 224 -9.85 -16.24 20.19
CA GLY A 224 -9.96 -16.83 18.85
C GLY A 224 -8.87 -16.39 17.88
N PHE A 225 -8.26 -15.23 18.10
CA PHE A 225 -7.14 -14.74 17.30
C PHE A 225 -5.76 -15.20 17.82
N GLY A 226 -5.72 -15.85 18.99
CA GLY A 226 -4.49 -16.33 19.61
C GLY A 226 -3.59 -15.23 20.18
N VAL A 227 -4.13 -14.03 20.40
CA VAL A 227 -3.38 -12.84 20.87
C VAL A 227 -3.70 -12.41 22.30
N GLU A 228 -4.71 -13.01 22.93
CA GLU A 228 -5.16 -12.67 24.29
C GLU A 228 -4.02 -12.62 25.33
N ASN A 229 -3.03 -13.50 25.15
CA ASN A 229 -1.87 -13.67 26.03
C ASN A 229 -0.66 -12.78 25.66
N ALA A 230 -0.78 -11.87 24.69
CA ALA A 230 0.33 -11.04 24.19
C ALA A 230 0.11 -9.55 24.52
N PRO A 231 0.12 -9.15 25.81
CA PRO A 231 -0.23 -7.78 26.20
C PRO A 231 0.71 -6.73 25.60
N ARG A 232 2.01 -7.03 25.41
CA ARG A 232 2.94 -6.03 24.84
C ARG A 232 2.61 -5.76 23.38
N GLY A 233 2.33 -6.82 22.62
CA GLY A 233 1.87 -6.68 21.24
C GLY A 233 0.51 -5.99 21.13
N LEU A 234 -0.41 -6.27 22.07
CA LEU A 234 -1.73 -5.62 22.12
C LEU A 234 -1.65 -4.11 22.38
N CYS A 235 -0.76 -3.65 23.27
CA CYS A 235 -0.55 -2.21 23.50
C CYS A 235 -0.16 -1.48 22.20
N ALA A 236 0.79 -2.06 21.45
CA ALA A 236 1.19 -1.52 20.15
C ALA A 236 0.04 -1.55 19.13
N ALA A 237 -0.70 -2.66 19.06
CA ALA A 237 -1.85 -2.80 18.16
C ALA A 237 -2.99 -1.82 18.50
N GLY A 238 -3.19 -1.51 19.79
CA GLY A 238 -4.16 -0.53 20.26
C GLY A 238 -3.87 0.89 19.77
N CYS A 239 -2.63 1.36 19.94
CA CYS A 239 -2.18 2.65 19.41
C CYS A 239 -2.33 2.68 17.88
N LEU A 240 -1.89 1.62 17.21
CA LEU A 240 -1.95 1.51 15.75
C LEU A 240 -3.40 1.63 15.23
N LEU A 241 -4.34 0.91 15.83
CA LEU A 241 -5.74 0.94 15.44
C LEU A 241 -6.39 2.31 15.69
N GLN A 242 -6.08 2.95 16.83
CA GLN A 242 -6.55 4.31 17.12
C GLN A 242 -6.06 5.30 16.05
N TYR A 243 -4.79 5.21 15.66
CA TYR A 243 -4.22 6.04 14.60
C TYR A 243 -4.85 5.77 13.23
N ALA A 244 -5.10 4.51 12.88
CA ALA A 244 -5.79 4.16 11.64
C ALA A 244 -7.22 4.73 11.61
N LYS A 245 -7.94 4.69 12.74
CA LYS A 245 -9.28 5.26 12.86
C LYS A 245 -9.27 6.79 12.75
N ASP A 246 -8.35 7.50 13.40
CA ASP A 246 -8.29 8.97 13.34
C ASP A 246 -7.86 9.48 11.95
N THR A 247 -6.98 8.75 11.26
CA THR A 247 -6.54 9.14 9.91
C THR A 247 -7.62 8.91 8.85
N GLN A 248 -8.34 7.79 8.90
CA GLN A 248 -9.39 7.49 7.91
C GLN A 248 -10.76 8.10 8.24
N ARG A 249 -11.09 8.24 9.54
CA ARG A 249 -12.38 8.77 10.05
C ARG A 249 -13.64 8.07 9.51
N THR A 250 -13.47 6.83 9.08
CA THR A 250 -14.53 5.94 8.62
C THR A 250 -14.41 4.59 9.33
N THR A 251 -15.42 3.74 9.20
CA THR A 251 -15.31 2.34 9.60
C THR A 251 -14.27 1.63 8.74
N LEU A 252 -13.54 0.68 9.33
CA LEU A 252 -12.48 -0.08 8.66
C LEU A 252 -12.87 -1.57 8.52
N PRO A 253 -13.91 -1.94 7.75
CA PRO A 253 -14.49 -3.28 7.77
C PRO A 253 -13.57 -4.37 7.18
N HIS A 254 -12.55 -3.99 6.40
CA HIS A 254 -11.54 -4.91 5.89
C HIS A 254 -10.53 -5.35 6.94
N ILE A 255 -10.43 -4.64 8.07
CA ILE A 255 -9.60 -5.02 9.23
C ILE A 255 -10.45 -5.88 10.17
N ARG A 256 -10.51 -7.18 9.84
CA ARG A 256 -11.38 -8.16 10.52
C ARG A 256 -10.66 -9.14 11.45
N SER A 257 -9.34 -9.19 11.39
CA SER A 257 -8.53 -10.15 12.14
C SER A 257 -7.17 -9.56 12.46
N ILE A 258 -6.58 -10.06 13.55
CA ILE A 258 -5.18 -9.85 13.92
C ILE A 258 -4.50 -11.20 14.12
N THR A 259 -3.19 -11.29 13.89
CA THR A 259 -2.43 -12.55 14.04
C THR A 259 -1.11 -12.28 14.74
N MET A 260 -0.78 -13.12 15.72
CA MET A 260 0.53 -13.11 16.37
C MET A 260 1.57 -13.81 15.48
N GLU A 261 2.68 -13.13 15.22
CA GLU A 261 3.86 -13.74 14.60
C GLU A 261 4.78 -14.23 15.72
N ARG A 262 4.93 -15.55 15.84
CA ARG A 262 5.81 -16.17 16.85
C ARG A 262 7.17 -16.44 16.24
N GLU A 263 8.20 -16.29 17.06
CA GLU A 263 9.59 -16.63 16.71
C GLU A 263 9.75 -18.05 16.18
N GLN A 264 8.93 -18.99 16.70
CA GLN A 264 9.04 -20.42 16.41
C GLN A 264 8.45 -20.81 15.05
N ASP A 265 7.57 -19.97 14.48
CA ASP A 265 6.81 -20.28 13.26
C ASP A 265 7.61 -19.99 11.98
N SER A 266 8.68 -19.21 12.09
CA SER A 266 9.50 -18.77 10.96
C SER A 266 11.00 -18.88 11.25
N ILE A 267 11.81 -18.90 10.19
CA ILE A 267 13.26 -18.81 10.32
C ILE A 267 13.64 -17.36 10.60
N ILE A 268 14.26 -17.14 11.75
CA ILE A 268 14.70 -15.80 12.14
C ILE A 268 15.98 -15.47 11.39
N MET A 269 15.97 -14.32 10.74
CA MET A 269 17.12 -13.74 10.06
C MET A 269 17.36 -12.36 10.65
N ASP A 270 18.55 -12.15 11.21
CA ASP A 270 18.94 -10.85 11.72
C ASP A 270 19.07 -9.80 10.60
N ALA A 271 19.18 -8.54 11.02
CA ALA A 271 19.34 -7.39 10.15
C ALA A 271 20.49 -7.57 9.13
N ALA A 272 21.64 -8.02 9.62
CA ALA A 272 22.83 -8.25 8.81
C ALA A 272 22.60 -9.33 7.75
N THR A 273 21.96 -10.45 8.12
CA THR A 273 21.59 -11.55 7.23
C THR A 273 20.71 -11.09 6.08
N ARG A 274 19.67 -10.32 6.36
CA ARG A 274 18.77 -9.82 5.30
C ARG A 274 19.51 -8.93 4.29
N ARG A 275 20.44 -8.08 4.75
CA ARG A 275 21.27 -7.25 3.84
C ARG A 275 22.28 -8.08 3.08
N ASN A 276 23.01 -8.96 3.76
CA ASN A 276 24.11 -9.74 3.19
C ASN A 276 23.63 -10.80 2.19
N LEU A 277 22.40 -11.28 2.34
CA LEU A 277 21.74 -12.18 1.38
C LEU A 277 21.04 -11.44 0.24
N GLU A 278 21.00 -10.09 0.28
CA GLU A 278 20.45 -9.23 -0.78
C GLU A 278 19.05 -9.70 -1.24
N ILE A 279 18.16 -9.96 -0.27
CA ILE A 279 16.88 -10.64 -0.52
C ILE A 279 15.98 -9.80 -1.44
N THR A 280 15.73 -8.55 -1.08
CA THR A 280 14.90 -7.59 -1.86
C THR A 280 15.63 -6.29 -2.16
N GLN A 281 16.76 -6.05 -1.51
CA GLN A 281 17.57 -4.85 -1.66
C GLN A 281 19.04 -5.26 -1.69
N ASN A 282 19.79 -4.72 -2.66
CA ASN A 282 21.23 -4.95 -2.76
C ASN A 282 22.00 -4.08 -1.74
N LEU A 283 23.29 -4.34 -1.57
CA LEU A 283 24.13 -3.60 -0.61
C LEU A 283 24.27 -2.10 -0.92
N ALA A 284 24.04 -1.67 -2.17
CA ALA A 284 24.03 -0.27 -2.58
C ALA A 284 22.66 0.42 -2.37
N GLY A 285 21.64 -0.33 -1.95
CA GLY A 285 20.29 0.17 -1.70
C GLY A 285 19.31 0.06 -2.88
N GLY A 286 19.75 -0.43 -4.04
CA GLY A 286 18.92 -0.67 -5.22
C GLY A 286 18.18 -2.01 -5.18
N ALA A 287 17.33 -2.25 -6.18
CA ALA A 287 16.54 -3.49 -6.31
C ALA A 287 17.15 -4.49 -7.31
N GLU A 288 18.18 -4.07 -8.06
CA GLU A 288 18.85 -4.89 -9.06
C GLU A 288 19.70 -5.98 -8.41
N ASN A 289 19.83 -7.12 -9.09
CA ASN A 289 20.68 -8.24 -8.67
C ASN A 289 20.37 -8.72 -7.24
N THR A 290 19.08 -8.79 -6.90
CA THR A 290 18.58 -9.33 -5.63
C THR A 290 17.98 -10.71 -5.85
N LEU A 291 17.77 -11.47 -4.77
CA LEU A 291 17.04 -12.74 -4.85
C LEU A 291 15.64 -12.53 -5.45
N ALA A 292 14.94 -11.49 -4.98
CA ALA A 292 13.63 -11.13 -5.48
C ALA A 292 13.66 -10.76 -6.97
N SER A 293 14.66 -10.02 -7.48
CA SER A 293 14.71 -9.69 -8.91
C SER A 293 14.83 -10.91 -9.83
N VAL A 294 15.39 -12.02 -9.34
CA VAL A 294 15.51 -13.28 -10.10
C VAL A 294 14.25 -14.15 -10.01
N LEU A 295 13.62 -14.15 -8.83
CA LEU A 295 12.46 -15.01 -8.57
C LEU A 295 11.11 -14.35 -8.88
N ASP A 296 11.01 -13.02 -8.89
CA ASP A 296 9.76 -12.29 -9.05
C ASP A 296 9.41 -12.03 -10.52
N CYS A 297 8.86 -13.04 -11.17
CA CYS A 297 8.18 -12.94 -12.46
C CYS A 297 6.65 -12.98 -12.31
N THR A 298 6.14 -12.66 -11.11
CA THR A 298 4.69 -12.61 -10.84
C THR A 298 3.99 -11.61 -11.75
N VAL A 299 2.76 -11.95 -12.14
CA VAL A 299 1.99 -11.16 -13.11
C VAL A 299 1.04 -10.16 -12.46
N THR A 300 0.77 -10.30 -11.16
CA THR A 300 -0.03 -9.36 -10.38
C THR A 300 0.81 -8.60 -9.33
N PRO A 301 0.46 -7.34 -9.01
CA PRO A 301 1.13 -6.60 -7.93
C PRO A 301 1.01 -7.28 -6.56
N MET A 302 -0.16 -7.85 -6.25
CA MET A 302 -0.40 -8.54 -4.98
C MET A 302 0.41 -9.84 -4.84
N GLY A 303 0.62 -10.57 -5.94
CA GLY A 303 1.53 -11.72 -6.00
C GLY A 303 2.98 -11.32 -5.72
N SER A 304 3.48 -10.26 -6.37
CA SER A 304 4.84 -9.74 -6.13
C SER A 304 5.06 -9.37 -4.65
N ARG A 305 4.11 -8.65 -4.05
CA ARG A 305 4.17 -8.31 -2.61
C ARG A 305 4.17 -9.57 -1.75
N MET A 306 3.33 -10.56 -2.06
CA MET A 306 3.27 -11.82 -1.32
C MET A 306 4.56 -12.63 -1.41
N LEU A 307 5.17 -12.76 -2.59
CA LEU A 307 6.45 -13.45 -2.75
C LEU A 307 7.55 -12.81 -1.88
N LYS A 308 7.66 -11.48 -1.90
CA LYS A 308 8.65 -10.75 -1.09
C LYS A 308 8.43 -10.97 0.40
N ARG A 309 7.17 -11.06 0.85
CA ARG A 309 6.85 -11.44 2.24
C ARG A 309 7.32 -12.86 2.57
N TRP A 310 7.11 -13.83 1.68
CA TRP A 310 7.57 -15.20 1.89
C TRP A 310 9.09 -15.27 1.96
N LEU A 311 9.80 -14.60 1.04
CA LEU A 311 11.27 -14.52 1.05
C LEU A 311 11.83 -13.93 2.36
N HIS A 312 11.11 -12.99 2.96
CA HIS A 312 11.48 -12.39 4.23
C HIS A 312 10.99 -13.13 5.47
N MET A 313 10.13 -14.14 5.31
CA MET A 313 9.56 -14.93 6.41
C MET A 313 9.43 -16.40 6.00
N PRO A 314 10.56 -17.13 5.88
CA PRO A 314 10.54 -18.57 5.62
C PRO A 314 9.82 -19.28 6.77
N VAL A 315 8.89 -20.17 6.44
CA VAL A 315 8.01 -20.83 7.42
C VAL A 315 8.63 -22.15 7.89
N ARG A 316 8.40 -22.54 9.14
CA ARG A 316 8.93 -23.79 9.71
C ARG A 316 7.93 -24.95 9.71
N ASP A 317 6.66 -24.68 9.39
CA ASP A 317 5.63 -25.70 9.27
C ASP A 317 5.87 -26.56 8.01
N THR A 318 6.33 -27.79 8.23
CA THR A 318 6.61 -28.76 7.16
C THR A 318 5.38 -29.05 6.31
N ARG A 319 4.17 -29.01 6.87
CA ARG A 319 2.95 -29.26 6.11
C ARG A 319 2.75 -28.18 5.05
N VAL A 320 2.88 -26.91 5.43
CA VAL A 320 2.77 -25.77 4.50
C VAL A 320 3.82 -25.86 3.39
N LEU A 321 5.06 -26.23 3.74
CA LEU A 321 6.15 -26.37 2.77
C LEU A 321 5.85 -27.46 1.74
N LEU A 322 5.35 -28.62 2.18
CA LEU A 322 4.99 -29.73 1.31
C LEU A 322 3.80 -29.39 0.41
N GLU A 323 2.76 -28.75 0.94
CA GLU A 323 1.59 -28.32 0.15
C GLU A 323 2.00 -27.32 -0.95
N ARG A 324 2.92 -26.39 -0.65
CA ARG A 324 3.50 -25.48 -1.66
C ARG A 324 4.32 -26.23 -2.71
N GLN A 325 5.17 -27.16 -2.31
CA GLN A 325 5.99 -27.96 -3.24
C GLN A 325 5.12 -28.80 -4.18
N GLN A 326 4.08 -29.46 -3.65
CA GLN A 326 3.12 -30.22 -4.44
C GLN A 326 2.38 -29.33 -5.44
N THR A 327 2.01 -28.13 -5.02
CA THR A 327 1.36 -27.14 -5.90
C THR A 327 2.28 -26.71 -7.04
N ILE A 328 3.53 -26.38 -6.72
CA ILE A 328 4.54 -25.98 -7.72
C ILE A 328 4.74 -27.10 -8.74
N GLY A 329 4.92 -28.35 -8.29
CA GLY A 329 5.08 -29.49 -9.18
C GLY A 329 3.87 -29.73 -10.08
N ALA A 330 2.65 -29.62 -9.55
CA ALA A 330 1.42 -29.85 -10.29
C ALA A 330 1.09 -28.74 -11.31
N LEU A 331 1.58 -27.52 -11.11
CA LEU A 331 1.28 -26.36 -11.97
C LEU A 331 2.33 -26.10 -13.06
N GLN A 332 3.44 -26.84 -13.11
CA GLN A 332 4.53 -26.59 -14.09
C GLN A 332 4.02 -26.54 -15.53
N ASP A 333 3.21 -27.51 -15.95
CA ASP A 333 2.72 -27.62 -17.32
C ASP A 333 1.64 -26.57 -17.68
N PHE A 334 0.99 -25.96 -16.68
CA PHE A 334 -0.13 -25.03 -16.85
C PHE A 334 0.28 -23.55 -16.77
N THR A 335 1.56 -23.29 -16.49
CA THR A 335 2.08 -21.93 -16.22
C THR A 335 1.79 -20.95 -17.37
N ALA A 336 2.01 -21.37 -18.62
CA ALA A 336 1.86 -20.52 -19.79
C ALA A 336 0.40 -20.10 -20.05
N GLU A 337 -0.57 -20.91 -19.62
CA GLU A 337 -2.00 -20.67 -19.77
C GLU A 337 -2.56 -19.82 -18.61
N LEU A 338 -2.11 -20.10 -17.38
CA LEU A 338 -2.59 -19.42 -16.17
C LEU A 338 -2.07 -17.97 -16.06
N GLN A 339 -0.80 -17.72 -16.39
CA GLN A 339 -0.18 -16.40 -16.19
C GLN A 339 -0.88 -15.27 -16.99
N PRO A 340 -1.24 -15.42 -18.27
CA PRO A 340 -1.98 -14.39 -18.99
C PRO A 340 -3.34 -14.05 -18.37
N VAL A 341 -4.05 -15.06 -17.85
CA VAL A 341 -5.38 -14.89 -17.22
C VAL A 341 -5.24 -14.22 -15.85
N LEU A 342 -4.29 -14.67 -15.03
CA LEU A 342 -3.97 -14.03 -13.74
C LEU A 342 -3.56 -12.56 -13.90
N ARG A 343 -2.84 -12.21 -14.98
CA ARG A 343 -2.48 -10.82 -15.25
C ARG A 343 -3.71 -9.90 -15.36
N GLN A 344 -4.80 -10.39 -15.94
CA GLN A 344 -6.03 -9.61 -16.12
C GLN A 344 -6.79 -9.37 -14.81
N VAL A 345 -6.53 -10.15 -13.76
CA VAL A 345 -7.09 -9.94 -12.42
C VAL A 345 -6.57 -8.64 -11.79
N GLY A 346 -5.31 -8.30 -12.04
CA GLY A 346 -4.69 -7.08 -11.51
C GLY A 346 -4.55 -7.05 -9.98
N ASP A 347 -4.61 -5.85 -9.37
CA ASP A 347 -4.46 -5.66 -7.93
C ASP A 347 -5.82 -5.59 -7.20
N LEU A 348 -6.50 -6.74 -7.18
CA LEU A 348 -7.79 -6.87 -6.50
C LEU A 348 -7.69 -6.56 -5.00
N GLU A 349 -6.59 -6.93 -4.35
CA GLU A 349 -6.34 -6.68 -2.92
C GLU A 349 -6.52 -5.19 -2.55
N ARG A 350 -5.86 -4.28 -3.28
CA ARG A 350 -5.94 -2.83 -3.00
C ARG A 350 -7.26 -2.20 -3.44
N ILE A 351 -7.87 -2.71 -4.51
CA ILE A 351 -9.22 -2.30 -4.92
C ILE A 351 -10.21 -2.58 -3.78
N LEU A 352 -10.14 -3.75 -3.14
CA LEU A 352 -11.02 -4.12 -2.04
C LEU A 352 -10.82 -3.27 -0.78
N ALA A 353 -9.59 -2.82 -0.50
CA ALA A 353 -9.38 -1.85 0.58
C ALA A 353 -10.02 -0.49 0.28
N ARG A 354 -9.96 -0.01 -0.98
CA ARG A 354 -10.68 1.20 -1.38
C ARG A 354 -12.20 1.00 -1.36
N LEU A 355 -12.69 -0.18 -1.71
CA LEU A 355 -14.10 -0.55 -1.55
C LEU A 355 -14.51 -0.45 -0.08
N ALA A 356 -13.72 -1.04 0.83
CA ALA A 356 -13.97 -1.02 2.27
C ALA A 356 -13.97 0.39 2.87
N LEU A 357 -13.14 1.29 2.33
CA LEU A 357 -13.05 2.69 2.74
C LEU A 357 -14.07 3.60 2.02
N ARG A 358 -14.88 3.07 1.09
CA ARG A 358 -15.75 3.84 0.18
C ARG A 358 -15.02 4.92 -0.62
N THR A 359 -13.77 4.64 -1.00
CA THR A 359 -12.94 5.53 -1.83
C THR A 359 -12.62 4.92 -3.21
N ALA A 360 -13.21 3.75 -3.53
CA ALA A 360 -13.02 3.13 -4.84
C ALA A 360 -13.57 4.02 -5.96
N ARG A 361 -12.78 4.20 -7.01
CA ARG A 361 -13.17 4.98 -8.19
C ARG A 361 -13.94 4.12 -9.19
N PRO A 362 -14.65 4.73 -10.16
CA PRO A 362 -15.36 3.95 -11.18
C PRO A 362 -14.48 2.94 -11.93
N ARG A 363 -13.22 3.31 -12.20
CA ARG A 363 -12.23 2.41 -12.81
C ARG A 363 -11.77 1.27 -11.89
N ASP A 364 -11.86 1.43 -10.57
CA ASP A 364 -11.64 0.33 -9.63
C ASP A 364 -12.73 -0.73 -9.76
N LEU A 365 -14.01 -0.31 -9.82
CA LEU A 365 -15.13 -1.22 -10.00
C LEU A 365 -15.12 -1.88 -11.38
N ALA A 366 -14.72 -1.16 -12.43
CA ALA A 366 -14.54 -1.76 -13.76
C ALA A 366 -13.41 -2.81 -13.79
N ARG A 367 -12.29 -2.57 -13.09
CA ARG A 367 -11.22 -3.57 -12.93
C ARG A 367 -11.65 -4.75 -12.08
N MET A 368 -12.43 -4.52 -11.02
CA MET A 368 -13.04 -5.59 -10.23
C MET A 368 -13.97 -6.48 -11.06
N ARG A 369 -14.84 -5.86 -11.88
CA ARG A 369 -15.68 -6.57 -12.86
C ARG A 369 -14.82 -7.41 -13.81
N HIS A 370 -13.76 -6.81 -14.36
CA HIS A 370 -12.86 -7.53 -15.26
C HIS A 370 -12.16 -8.71 -14.59
N ALA A 371 -11.76 -8.57 -13.32
CA ALA A 371 -11.21 -9.67 -12.54
C ALA A 371 -12.22 -10.81 -12.34
N PHE A 372 -13.49 -10.50 -12.03
CA PHE A 372 -14.54 -11.52 -11.91
C PHE A 372 -14.82 -12.26 -13.22
N GLN A 373 -14.66 -11.61 -14.37
CA GLN A 373 -14.78 -12.26 -15.68
C GLN A 373 -13.71 -13.33 -15.92
N GLN A 374 -12.56 -13.26 -15.23
CA GLN A 374 -11.48 -14.24 -15.38
C GLN A 374 -11.66 -15.48 -14.49
N LEU A 375 -12.48 -15.40 -13.44
CA LEU A 375 -12.63 -16.49 -12.47
C LEU A 375 -13.17 -17.78 -13.10
N PRO A 376 -14.17 -17.77 -14.01
CA PRO A 376 -14.63 -19.00 -14.66
C PRO A 376 -13.54 -19.71 -15.46
N GLU A 377 -12.73 -18.94 -16.20
CA GLU A 377 -11.60 -19.47 -16.99
C GLU A 377 -10.54 -20.10 -16.08
N LEU A 378 -10.14 -19.40 -15.00
CA LEU A 378 -9.20 -19.93 -14.02
C LEU A 378 -9.74 -21.21 -13.36
N ARG A 379 -11.03 -21.23 -12.99
CA ARG A 379 -11.65 -22.43 -12.42
C ARG A 379 -11.63 -23.59 -13.40
N ALA A 380 -11.88 -23.37 -14.69
CA ALA A 380 -11.85 -24.42 -15.71
C ALA A 380 -10.42 -24.98 -15.89
N GLN A 381 -9.41 -24.12 -16.00
CA GLN A 381 -8.02 -24.54 -16.14
C GLN A 381 -7.54 -25.34 -14.92
N LEU A 382 -7.85 -24.86 -13.70
CA LEU A 382 -7.42 -25.50 -12.45
C LEU A 382 -8.19 -26.78 -12.12
N GLU A 383 -9.33 -27.06 -12.76
CA GLU A 383 -10.12 -28.27 -12.50
C GLU A 383 -9.38 -29.55 -12.89
N THR A 384 -8.56 -29.47 -13.95
CA THR A 384 -7.80 -30.63 -14.46
C THR A 384 -6.52 -30.93 -13.68
N VAL A 385 -6.13 -30.04 -12.76
CA VAL A 385 -4.90 -30.17 -11.98
C VAL A 385 -5.15 -31.08 -10.77
N ASP A 386 -4.59 -32.29 -10.79
CA ASP A 386 -4.69 -33.27 -9.71
C ASP A 386 -3.77 -32.91 -8.52
N SER A 387 -4.21 -31.95 -7.71
CA SER A 387 -3.52 -31.51 -6.50
C SER A 387 -4.51 -30.92 -5.50
N ALA A 388 -4.63 -31.53 -4.31
CA ALA A 388 -5.57 -31.08 -3.29
C ALA A 388 -5.35 -29.61 -2.83
N PRO A 389 -4.11 -29.13 -2.62
CA PRO A 389 -3.86 -27.71 -2.35
C PRO A 389 -4.34 -26.78 -3.48
N VAL A 390 -4.19 -27.19 -4.75
CA VAL A 390 -4.68 -26.41 -5.91
C VAL A 390 -6.20 -26.33 -5.89
N GLN A 391 -6.89 -27.44 -5.62
CA GLN A 391 -8.35 -27.45 -5.52
C GLN A 391 -8.85 -26.60 -4.35
N ALA A 392 -8.13 -26.55 -3.23
CA ALA A 392 -8.44 -25.67 -2.11
C ALA A 392 -8.32 -24.18 -2.50
N LEU A 393 -7.27 -23.79 -3.25
CA LEU A 393 -7.12 -22.43 -3.78
C LEU A 393 -8.22 -22.08 -4.79
N ARG A 394 -8.56 -23.02 -5.69
CA ARG A 394 -9.66 -22.90 -6.66
C ARG A 394 -11.00 -22.66 -5.98
N GLU A 395 -11.26 -23.31 -4.84
CA GLU A 395 -12.51 -23.08 -4.12
C GLU A 395 -12.49 -21.72 -3.39
N LYS A 396 -11.37 -21.39 -2.74
CA LYS A 396 -11.19 -20.14 -1.99
C LYS A 396 -11.26 -18.88 -2.88
N MET A 397 -10.89 -18.98 -4.16
CA MET A 397 -11.00 -17.86 -5.10
C MET A 397 -12.44 -17.51 -5.48
N GLY A 398 -13.41 -18.39 -5.23
CA GLY A 398 -14.83 -18.15 -5.57
C GLY A 398 -15.09 -17.96 -7.07
N GLU A 399 -16.24 -17.34 -7.38
CA GLU A 399 -16.67 -17.01 -8.76
C GLU A 399 -17.45 -15.68 -8.83
N PHE A 400 -18.24 -15.36 -7.80
CA PHE A 400 -18.96 -14.09 -7.65
C PHE A 400 -19.84 -13.70 -8.84
N ALA A 401 -20.52 -14.66 -9.47
CA ALA A 401 -21.35 -14.45 -10.66
C ALA A 401 -22.41 -13.35 -10.50
N GLU A 402 -23.06 -13.26 -9.34
CA GLU A 402 -24.05 -12.21 -9.03
C GLU A 402 -23.43 -10.81 -8.98
N LEU A 403 -22.23 -10.69 -8.41
CA LEU A 403 -21.52 -9.39 -8.33
C LEU A 403 -20.94 -9.00 -9.69
N ARG A 404 -20.49 -9.98 -10.48
CA ARG A 404 -20.07 -9.77 -11.87
C ARG A 404 -21.23 -9.18 -12.69
N ASP A 405 -22.38 -9.84 -12.67
CA ASP A 405 -23.59 -9.41 -13.39
C ASP A 405 -24.07 -8.02 -12.92
N LEU A 406 -24.03 -7.76 -11.60
CA LEU A 406 -24.33 -6.44 -11.05
C LEU A 406 -23.43 -5.35 -11.67
N LEU A 407 -22.11 -5.54 -11.69
CA LEU A 407 -21.18 -4.54 -12.22
C LEU A 407 -21.24 -4.42 -13.74
N GLU A 408 -21.57 -5.50 -14.46
CA GLU A 408 -21.81 -5.49 -15.91
C GLU A 408 -23.06 -4.67 -16.27
N ARG A 409 -24.13 -4.78 -15.49
CA ARG A 409 -25.35 -3.99 -15.68
C ARG A 409 -25.23 -2.55 -15.17
N ALA A 410 -24.46 -2.32 -14.11
CA ALA A 410 -24.41 -1.03 -13.43
C ALA A 410 -23.40 -0.04 -14.02
N ILE A 411 -22.24 -0.50 -14.47
CA ILE A 411 -21.11 0.38 -14.85
C ILE A 411 -20.83 0.23 -16.34
N ILE A 412 -20.61 1.36 -17.04
CA ILE A 412 -20.23 1.32 -18.45
C ILE A 412 -18.88 0.61 -18.67
N ASP A 413 -18.56 0.23 -19.91
CA ASP A 413 -17.33 -0.52 -20.21
C ASP A 413 -16.07 0.22 -19.78
N THR A 414 -15.96 1.49 -20.15
CA THR A 414 -14.81 2.36 -19.82
C THR A 414 -15.27 3.61 -19.07
N PRO A 415 -15.45 3.54 -17.74
CA PRO A 415 -15.94 4.67 -16.98
C PRO A 415 -14.89 5.80 -16.85
N PRO A 416 -15.34 7.05 -16.65
CA PRO A 416 -14.49 8.17 -16.28
C PRO A 416 -13.66 7.90 -15.01
N VAL A 417 -12.64 8.72 -14.77
CA VAL A 417 -11.76 8.57 -13.59
C VAL A 417 -12.51 8.87 -12.29
N LEU A 418 -13.43 9.83 -12.31
CA LEU A 418 -14.15 10.32 -11.13
C LEU A 418 -15.65 10.29 -11.37
N VAL A 419 -16.42 9.93 -10.34
CA VAL A 419 -17.89 9.96 -10.35
C VAL A 419 -18.47 11.38 -10.35
N ARG A 420 -17.66 12.39 -9.95
CA ARG A 420 -18.11 13.78 -9.81
C ARG A 420 -18.70 14.36 -11.10
N ASP A 421 -18.17 13.95 -12.24
CA ASP A 421 -18.51 14.51 -13.56
C ASP A 421 -19.62 13.68 -14.27
N GLY A 422 -20.09 12.61 -13.64
CA GLY A 422 -21.12 11.71 -14.18
C GLY A 422 -20.63 10.80 -15.31
N GLY A 423 -21.55 10.04 -15.91
CA GLY A 423 -21.26 9.14 -17.03
C GLY A 423 -20.57 7.83 -16.61
N VAL A 424 -20.87 7.36 -15.40
CA VAL A 424 -20.37 6.12 -14.82
C VAL A 424 -21.40 5.01 -14.92
N ILE A 425 -22.65 5.32 -14.55
CA ILE A 425 -23.73 4.33 -14.50
C ILE A 425 -24.23 4.05 -15.92
N ALA A 426 -24.37 2.78 -16.28
CA ALA A 426 -24.82 2.34 -17.60
C ALA A 426 -26.31 2.62 -17.84
N SER A 427 -26.68 2.80 -19.11
CA SER A 427 -28.09 2.90 -19.52
C SER A 427 -28.81 1.58 -19.25
N GLY A 428 -30.07 1.65 -18.83
CA GLY A 428 -30.90 0.50 -18.49
C GLY A 428 -30.70 -0.02 -17.06
N TYR A 429 -29.76 0.52 -16.29
CA TYR A 429 -29.60 0.16 -14.87
C TYR A 429 -30.68 0.76 -13.99
N ASN A 430 -31.09 2.00 -14.28
CA ASN A 430 -32.11 2.73 -13.53
C ASN A 430 -32.95 3.58 -14.49
N GLU A 431 -34.26 3.30 -14.53
CA GLU A 431 -35.20 3.95 -15.45
C GLU A 431 -35.29 5.46 -15.23
N GLU A 432 -35.31 5.92 -13.97
CA GLU A 432 -35.38 7.34 -13.64
C GLU A 432 -34.12 8.09 -14.12
N LEU A 433 -32.93 7.50 -13.97
CA LEU A 433 -31.70 8.10 -14.47
C LEU A 433 -31.72 8.24 -16.00
N ASP A 434 -32.25 7.24 -16.70
CA ASP A 434 -32.37 7.28 -18.16
C ASP A 434 -33.36 8.35 -18.62
N GLU A 435 -34.48 8.54 -17.92
CA GLU A 435 -35.42 9.64 -18.19
C GLU A 435 -34.75 11.01 -18.05
N TRP A 436 -34.01 11.23 -16.95
CA TRP A 436 -33.30 12.50 -16.73
C TRP A 436 -32.20 12.73 -17.78
N ARG A 437 -31.49 11.68 -18.21
CA ARG A 437 -30.49 11.75 -19.29
C ARG A 437 -31.12 12.04 -20.64
N ALA A 438 -32.22 11.39 -21.00
CA ALA A 438 -32.93 11.64 -22.24
C ALA A 438 -33.42 13.09 -22.35
N LEU A 439 -33.90 13.67 -21.24
CA LEU A 439 -34.26 15.09 -21.17
C LEU A 439 -33.06 16.02 -21.39
N ALA A 440 -31.87 15.63 -20.93
CA ALA A 440 -30.65 16.39 -21.12
C ALA A 440 -30.07 16.24 -22.55
N ASP A 441 -30.16 15.06 -23.16
CA ASP A 441 -29.63 14.76 -24.50
C ASP A 441 -30.50 15.35 -25.62
N GLY A 442 -31.83 15.42 -25.40
CA GLY A 442 -32.77 16.13 -26.27
C GLY A 442 -32.44 17.63 -26.44
N ALA A 443 -31.56 18.18 -25.60
CA ALA A 443 -31.07 19.55 -25.70
C ALA A 443 -30.30 19.81 -26.99
N THR A 444 -29.45 18.88 -27.39
CA THR A 444 -28.60 19.08 -28.56
C THR A 444 -29.42 19.22 -29.83
N ASP A 445 -30.40 18.34 -30.03
CA ASP A 445 -31.31 18.36 -31.18
C ASP A 445 -32.25 19.57 -31.14
N TYR A 446 -32.75 19.96 -29.96
CA TYR A 446 -33.57 21.17 -29.83
C TYR A 446 -32.78 22.45 -30.17
N LEU A 447 -31.53 22.55 -29.69
CA LEU A 447 -30.68 23.72 -29.91
C LEU A 447 -30.30 23.87 -31.39
N GLU A 448 -30.04 22.76 -32.09
CA GLU A 448 -29.75 22.77 -33.52
C GLU A 448 -30.97 23.20 -34.34
N ARG A 449 -32.16 22.68 -34.00
CA ARG A 449 -33.43 23.12 -34.61
C ARG A 449 -33.72 24.59 -34.32
N LEU A 450 -33.44 25.06 -33.11
CA LEU A 450 -33.59 26.47 -32.73
C LEU A 450 -32.62 27.37 -33.52
N GLU A 451 -31.37 26.94 -33.68
CA GLU A 451 -30.36 27.68 -34.43
C GLU A 451 -30.78 27.88 -35.90
N VAL A 452 -31.19 26.80 -36.57
CA VAL A 452 -31.66 26.86 -37.97
C VAL A 452 -32.89 27.75 -38.10
N ARG A 453 -33.89 27.53 -37.24
CA ARG A 453 -35.15 28.29 -37.23
C ARG A 453 -34.91 29.79 -37.04
N GLU A 454 -34.08 30.17 -36.07
CA GLU A 454 -33.79 31.58 -35.82
C GLU A 454 -32.89 32.20 -36.90
N ARG A 455 -31.96 31.44 -37.48
CA ARG A 455 -31.14 31.89 -38.62
C ARG A 455 -32.00 32.21 -39.84
N GLU A 456 -32.91 31.31 -40.21
CA GLU A 456 -33.83 31.51 -41.33
C GLU A 456 -34.81 32.66 -41.07
N ARG A 457 -35.37 32.73 -39.85
CA ARG A 457 -36.33 33.79 -39.46
C ARG A 457 -35.73 35.19 -39.48
N THR A 458 -34.47 35.32 -39.07
CA THR A 458 -33.81 36.63 -38.94
C THR A 458 -32.99 37.02 -40.17
N GLY A 459 -32.67 36.07 -41.05
CA GLY A 459 -31.78 36.28 -42.19
C GLY A 459 -30.32 36.53 -41.80
N LEU A 460 -29.94 36.22 -40.54
CA LEU A 460 -28.60 36.46 -40.00
C LEU A 460 -27.77 35.17 -40.07
N ASP A 461 -26.99 35.02 -41.12
CA ASP A 461 -26.12 33.86 -41.38
C ASP A 461 -25.11 33.57 -40.25
N THR A 462 -24.65 34.60 -39.53
CA THR A 462 -23.70 34.45 -38.42
C THR A 462 -24.32 33.96 -37.11
N LEU A 463 -25.64 33.77 -37.05
CA LEU A 463 -26.36 33.34 -35.86
C LEU A 463 -25.96 31.92 -35.45
N LYS A 464 -25.53 31.78 -34.20
CA LYS A 464 -25.20 30.49 -33.58
C LYS A 464 -25.77 30.39 -32.17
N VAL A 465 -26.26 29.22 -31.79
CA VAL A 465 -26.64 28.93 -30.41
C VAL A 465 -25.45 28.28 -29.73
N GLY A 466 -25.12 28.72 -28.52
CA GLY A 466 -23.99 28.19 -27.77
C GLY A 466 -24.24 28.19 -26.28
N PHE A 467 -23.33 27.57 -25.52
CA PHE A 467 -23.36 27.51 -24.07
C PHE A 467 -22.06 28.06 -23.47
N ASN A 468 -22.17 28.79 -22.37
CA ASN A 468 -21.05 29.24 -21.56
C ASN A 468 -21.35 28.94 -20.09
N ALA A 469 -20.38 28.40 -19.36
CA ALA A 469 -20.58 28.02 -17.95
C ALA A 469 -21.01 29.20 -17.04
N VAL A 470 -20.61 30.44 -17.34
CA VAL A 470 -20.94 31.64 -16.54
C VAL A 470 -22.27 32.25 -16.95
N HIS A 471 -22.58 32.25 -18.26
CA HIS A 471 -23.72 32.95 -18.83
C HIS A 471 -24.73 32.01 -19.51
N GLY A 472 -24.74 30.72 -19.19
CA GLY A 472 -25.70 29.76 -19.73
C GLY A 472 -25.73 29.66 -21.26
N TYR A 473 -26.88 29.26 -21.79
CA TYR A 473 -27.16 29.25 -23.23
C TYR A 473 -27.31 30.68 -23.77
N TYR A 474 -26.93 30.87 -25.03
CA TYR A 474 -27.05 32.16 -25.69
C TYR A 474 -27.20 32.00 -27.20
N ILE A 475 -27.76 33.02 -27.83
CA ILE A 475 -27.74 33.24 -29.27
C ILE A 475 -26.66 34.26 -29.57
N GLN A 476 -25.65 33.88 -30.33
CA GLN A 476 -24.53 34.73 -30.72
C GLN A 476 -24.71 35.26 -32.13
N ILE A 477 -24.56 36.57 -32.30
CA ILE A 477 -24.60 37.26 -33.60
C ILE A 477 -23.30 38.05 -33.76
N SER A 478 -22.76 38.12 -34.97
CA SER A 478 -21.58 38.94 -35.24
C SER A 478 -21.85 40.43 -34.95
N ARG A 479 -20.82 41.17 -34.56
CA ARG A 479 -20.98 42.59 -34.21
C ARG A 479 -21.51 43.43 -35.38
N GLY A 480 -21.09 43.10 -36.61
CA GLY A 480 -21.58 43.74 -37.82
C GLY A 480 -23.08 43.57 -38.05
N GLN A 481 -23.67 42.45 -37.60
CA GLN A 481 -25.09 42.15 -37.76
C GLN A 481 -25.91 42.38 -36.48
N SER A 482 -25.26 42.66 -35.35
CA SER A 482 -25.93 42.82 -34.05
C SER A 482 -27.01 43.90 -34.00
N HIS A 483 -26.88 44.95 -34.82
CA HIS A 483 -27.87 46.03 -34.95
C HIS A 483 -29.18 45.58 -35.65
N LEU A 484 -29.15 44.44 -36.35
CA LEU A 484 -30.31 43.81 -36.99
C LEU A 484 -30.97 42.76 -36.08
N ALA A 485 -30.43 42.54 -34.87
CA ALA A 485 -31.00 41.60 -33.93
C ALA A 485 -32.43 42.02 -33.57
N PRO A 486 -33.41 41.10 -33.56
CA PRO A 486 -34.78 41.39 -33.14
C PRO A 486 -34.86 42.01 -31.74
N ILE A 487 -35.83 42.91 -31.53
CA ILE A 487 -36.01 43.61 -30.24
C ILE A 487 -36.34 42.64 -29.09
N ASN A 488 -36.92 41.47 -29.40
CA ASN A 488 -37.22 40.43 -28.40
C ASN A 488 -35.98 39.68 -27.88
N TYR A 489 -34.79 39.95 -28.42
CA TYR A 489 -33.54 39.34 -27.98
C TYR A 489 -32.97 40.15 -26.81
N MET A 490 -33.00 39.58 -25.61
CA MET A 490 -32.45 40.24 -24.43
C MET A 490 -30.94 40.06 -24.41
N ARG A 491 -30.19 41.16 -24.44
CA ARG A 491 -28.71 41.10 -24.46
C ARG A 491 -28.16 40.54 -23.15
N ARG A 492 -27.33 39.50 -23.25
CA ARG A 492 -26.73 38.79 -22.10
C ARG A 492 -25.24 39.11 -21.92
N GLN A 493 -24.48 39.22 -23.02
CA GLN A 493 -23.04 39.50 -22.98
C GLN A 493 -22.57 40.19 -24.28
N THR A 494 -21.68 41.17 -24.16
CA THR A 494 -21.03 41.84 -25.30
C THR A 494 -19.57 41.39 -25.40
N LEU A 495 -19.15 40.87 -26.56
CA LEU A 495 -17.78 40.49 -26.86
C LEU A 495 -17.15 41.47 -27.86
N LYS A 496 -15.84 41.35 -28.10
CA LYS A 496 -15.12 42.21 -29.06
C LYS A 496 -15.76 42.16 -30.45
N ASN A 497 -16.07 40.96 -30.96
CA ASN A 497 -16.53 40.71 -32.33
C ASN A 497 -17.95 40.14 -32.44
N ALA A 498 -18.66 39.96 -31.32
CA ALA A 498 -19.99 39.36 -31.30
C ALA A 498 -20.83 39.88 -30.14
N GLU A 499 -22.15 39.83 -30.27
CA GLU A 499 -23.09 40.05 -29.18
C GLU A 499 -23.87 38.77 -28.89
N ARG A 500 -24.10 38.49 -27.61
CA ARG A 500 -24.81 37.30 -27.12
C ARG A 500 -26.12 37.71 -26.47
N TYR A 501 -27.18 37.00 -26.84
CA TYR A 501 -28.55 37.28 -26.44
C TYR A 501 -29.20 36.04 -25.83
N ILE A 502 -30.31 36.24 -25.13
CA ILE A 502 -31.20 35.20 -24.63
C ILE A 502 -32.64 35.54 -25.00
N ILE A 503 -33.44 34.52 -25.26
CA ILE A 503 -34.89 34.64 -25.50
C ILE A 503 -35.64 33.83 -24.43
N PRO A 504 -36.89 34.21 -24.07
CA PRO A 504 -37.65 33.51 -23.03
C PRO A 504 -37.75 31.99 -23.24
N GLU A 505 -37.99 31.56 -24.48
CA GLU A 505 -38.06 30.13 -24.87
C GLU A 505 -36.75 29.39 -24.57
N LEU A 506 -35.60 29.99 -24.90
CA LEU A 506 -34.27 29.40 -24.62
C LEU A 506 -33.94 29.41 -23.12
N LYS A 507 -34.46 30.39 -22.38
CA LYS A 507 -34.30 30.45 -20.91
C LYS A 507 -35.10 29.35 -20.20
N GLU A 508 -36.36 29.14 -20.57
CA GLU A 508 -37.15 28.03 -20.03
C GLU A 508 -36.50 26.68 -20.32
N TYR A 509 -35.91 26.55 -21.52
CA TYR A 509 -35.18 25.35 -21.90
C TYR A 509 -33.88 25.17 -21.11
N GLU A 510 -33.11 26.26 -20.92
CA GLU A 510 -31.91 26.28 -20.06
C GLU A 510 -32.23 25.78 -18.64
N ASP A 511 -33.28 26.31 -18.02
CA ASP A 511 -33.68 25.94 -16.66
C ASP A 511 -34.05 24.45 -16.57
N LYS A 512 -34.79 23.92 -17.56
CA LYS A 512 -35.15 22.49 -17.63
C LYS A 512 -33.91 21.59 -17.78
N VAL A 513 -33.00 21.93 -18.70
CA VAL A 513 -31.80 21.13 -18.97
C VAL A 513 -30.84 21.14 -17.77
N LEU A 514 -30.58 22.31 -17.18
CA LEU A 514 -29.69 22.43 -16.03
C LEU A 514 -30.25 21.69 -14.81
N THR A 515 -31.56 21.78 -14.56
CA THR A 515 -32.22 21.03 -13.49
C THR A 515 -32.13 19.53 -13.72
N SER A 516 -32.37 19.08 -14.95
CA SER A 516 -32.30 17.66 -15.31
C SER A 516 -30.89 17.10 -15.18
N LYS A 517 -29.86 17.83 -15.65
CA LYS A 517 -28.45 17.46 -15.46
C LYS A 517 -28.05 17.39 -13.99
N GLY A 518 -28.52 18.35 -13.18
CA GLY A 518 -28.28 18.35 -11.74
C GLY A 518 -28.90 17.15 -11.04
N LYS A 519 -30.16 16.82 -11.37
CA LYS A 519 -30.86 15.64 -10.83
C LYS A 519 -30.22 14.33 -11.29
N ALA A 520 -29.90 14.19 -12.57
CA ALA A 520 -29.21 13.03 -13.10
C ALA A 520 -27.88 12.78 -12.37
N LEU A 521 -27.07 13.82 -12.18
CA LEU A 521 -25.78 13.69 -11.49
C LEU A 521 -25.95 13.34 -10.01
N ALA A 522 -26.96 13.89 -9.33
CA ALA A 522 -27.25 13.56 -7.93
C ALA A 522 -27.69 12.10 -7.78
N LEU A 523 -28.62 11.65 -8.64
CA LEU A 523 -29.10 10.27 -8.67
C LEU A 523 -27.98 9.30 -9.04
N GLU A 524 -27.13 9.64 -10.01
CA GLU A 524 -25.98 8.82 -10.39
C GLU A 524 -24.98 8.63 -9.24
N LYS A 525 -24.73 9.69 -8.45
CA LYS A 525 -23.89 9.57 -7.23
C LYS A 525 -24.55 8.70 -6.17
N GLN A 526 -25.86 8.80 -6.00
CA GLN A 526 -26.60 7.96 -5.06
C GLN A 526 -26.51 6.47 -5.47
N LEU A 527 -26.80 6.16 -6.73
CA LEU A 527 -26.70 4.79 -7.26
C LEU A 527 -25.28 4.23 -7.16
N TYR A 528 -24.27 5.08 -7.37
CA TYR A 528 -22.87 4.68 -7.17
C TYR A 528 -22.56 4.35 -5.69
N GLU A 529 -23.09 5.13 -4.75
CA GLU A 529 -22.97 4.81 -3.32
C GLU A 529 -23.70 3.51 -2.93
N GLU A 530 -24.87 3.27 -3.52
CA GLU A 530 -25.63 2.03 -3.31
C GLU A 530 -24.85 0.80 -3.79
N LEU A 531 -23.97 0.91 -4.79
CA LEU A 531 -23.09 -0.19 -5.17
C LEU A 531 -22.14 -0.60 -4.04
N PHE A 532 -21.68 0.33 -3.20
CA PHE A 532 -20.91 -0.04 -2.02
C PHE A 532 -21.75 -0.86 -1.04
N ASP A 533 -23.01 -0.48 -0.83
CA ASP A 533 -23.93 -1.19 0.06
C ASP A 533 -24.19 -2.63 -0.41
N LEU A 534 -24.21 -2.85 -1.73
CA LEU A 534 -24.40 -4.17 -2.33
C LEU A 534 -23.12 -5.02 -2.32
N LEU A 535 -21.93 -4.40 -2.45
CA LEU A 535 -20.65 -5.13 -2.54
C LEU A 535 -20.05 -5.43 -1.15
N LEU A 536 -20.17 -4.51 -0.18
CA LEU A 536 -19.54 -4.63 1.14
C LEU A 536 -19.95 -5.87 1.96
N PRO A 537 -21.19 -6.39 1.89
CA PRO A 537 -21.56 -7.62 2.58
C PRO A 537 -20.70 -8.83 2.18
N HIS A 538 -20.13 -8.83 0.98
CA HIS A 538 -19.29 -9.92 0.46
C HIS A 538 -17.79 -9.70 0.67
N LEU A 539 -17.39 -8.62 1.37
CA LEU A 539 -15.99 -8.22 1.53
C LEU A 539 -15.08 -9.33 2.07
N GLU A 540 -15.60 -10.23 2.92
CA GLU A 540 -14.81 -11.35 3.44
C GLU A 540 -14.34 -12.30 2.36
N ALA A 541 -15.31 -12.84 1.62
CA ALA A 541 -15.05 -13.78 0.55
C ALA A 541 -14.19 -13.12 -0.53
N LEU A 542 -14.40 -11.82 -0.80
CA LEU A 542 -13.58 -11.06 -1.73
C LEU A 542 -12.11 -10.95 -1.27
N GLN A 543 -11.86 -10.66 0.02
CA GLN A 543 -10.49 -10.63 0.57
C GLN A 543 -9.82 -12.02 0.53
N GLN A 544 -10.59 -13.07 0.85
CA GLN A 544 -10.11 -14.45 0.75
C GLN A 544 -9.76 -14.84 -0.70
N SER A 545 -10.58 -14.39 -1.65
CA SER A 545 -10.34 -14.56 -3.07
C SER A 545 -9.08 -13.84 -3.54
N ALA A 546 -8.91 -12.56 -3.19
CA ALA A 546 -7.70 -11.80 -3.51
C ALA A 546 -6.44 -12.47 -2.94
N SER A 547 -6.51 -12.99 -1.71
CA SER A 547 -5.42 -13.76 -1.11
C SER A 547 -5.14 -15.07 -1.86
N ALA A 548 -6.16 -15.80 -2.29
CA ALA A 548 -6.00 -17.06 -3.04
C ALA A 548 -5.39 -16.80 -4.43
N LEU A 549 -5.85 -15.75 -5.12
CA LEU A 549 -5.31 -15.32 -6.41
C LEU A 549 -3.85 -14.88 -6.31
N ALA A 550 -3.50 -14.11 -5.27
CA ALA A 550 -2.12 -13.71 -5.02
C ALA A 550 -1.23 -14.92 -4.71
N GLU A 551 -1.70 -15.88 -3.91
CA GLU A 551 -0.98 -17.11 -3.60
C GLU A 551 -0.81 -18.01 -4.82
N LEU A 552 -1.85 -18.13 -5.65
CA LEU A 552 -1.79 -18.85 -6.92
C LEU A 552 -0.76 -18.22 -7.87
N ASP A 553 -0.74 -16.89 -8.02
CA ASP A 553 0.27 -16.18 -8.82
C ASP A 553 1.70 -16.45 -8.32
N VAL A 554 1.93 -16.44 -7.00
CA VAL A 554 3.23 -16.79 -6.43
C VAL A 554 3.63 -18.23 -6.76
N LEU A 555 2.71 -19.19 -6.61
CA LEU A 555 3.02 -20.61 -6.82
C LEU A 555 3.20 -20.95 -8.30
N VAL A 556 2.39 -20.37 -9.19
CA VAL A 556 2.57 -20.45 -10.66
C VAL A 556 3.91 -19.82 -11.06
N ASN A 557 4.25 -18.67 -10.50
CA ASN A 557 5.56 -18.05 -10.72
C ASN A 557 6.70 -18.97 -10.26
N LEU A 558 6.63 -19.57 -9.08
CA LEU A 558 7.68 -20.47 -8.59
C LEU A 558 7.77 -21.76 -9.43
N ALA A 559 6.66 -22.25 -10.00
CA ALA A 559 6.67 -23.34 -10.98
C ALA A 559 7.39 -22.96 -12.27
N GLU A 560 7.11 -21.78 -12.80
CA GLU A 560 7.84 -21.20 -13.95
C GLU A 560 9.33 -21.08 -13.66
N ARG A 561 9.70 -20.46 -12.53
CA ARG A 561 11.11 -20.29 -12.14
C ARG A 561 11.80 -21.64 -12.00
N ALA A 562 11.12 -22.63 -11.43
CA ALA A 562 11.68 -23.95 -11.23
C ALA A 562 12.03 -24.64 -12.55
N TYR A 563 11.16 -24.53 -13.54
CA TYR A 563 11.40 -25.07 -14.88
C TYR A 563 12.49 -24.28 -15.62
N THR A 564 12.31 -22.96 -15.75
CA THR A 564 13.19 -22.09 -16.55
C THR A 564 14.62 -22.01 -16.00
N LEU A 565 14.79 -22.04 -14.68
CA LEU A 565 16.09 -21.97 -14.02
C LEU A 565 16.65 -23.35 -13.63
N ASN A 566 15.99 -24.44 -14.05
CA ASN A 566 16.38 -25.82 -13.76
C ASN A 566 16.62 -26.08 -12.26
N TYR A 567 15.61 -25.82 -11.44
CA TYR A 567 15.61 -26.06 -10.00
C TYR A 567 14.98 -27.41 -9.65
N THR A 568 15.37 -27.96 -8.50
CA THR A 568 14.88 -29.26 -8.02
C THR A 568 14.05 -29.10 -6.74
N CYS A 569 13.13 -30.03 -6.50
CA CYS A 569 12.38 -30.04 -5.23
C CYS A 569 13.30 -30.50 -4.09
N PRO A 570 13.49 -29.69 -3.03
CA PRO A 570 14.23 -30.15 -1.86
C PRO A 570 13.40 -31.14 -1.04
N THR A 571 14.07 -31.99 -0.27
CA THR A 571 13.42 -32.90 0.69
C THR A 571 13.81 -32.54 2.12
N PHE A 572 12.88 -32.73 3.07
CA PHE A 572 13.10 -32.43 4.47
C PHE A 572 13.49 -33.69 5.25
N ILE A 573 14.42 -33.54 6.21
CA ILE A 573 14.85 -34.61 7.11
C ILE A 573 14.63 -34.19 8.57
N ASP A 574 14.50 -35.16 9.48
CA ASP A 574 14.12 -34.87 10.88
C ASP A 574 15.24 -34.25 11.72
N LYS A 575 16.50 -34.43 11.33
CA LYS A 575 17.68 -34.01 12.10
C LYS A 575 18.42 -32.87 11.43
N PRO A 576 19.08 -31.97 12.20
CA PRO A 576 19.91 -30.92 11.63
C PRO A 576 20.92 -31.47 10.61
N GLY A 577 20.97 -30.85 9.44
CA GLY A 577 21.88 -31.24 8.37
C GLY A 577 21.51 -30.61 7.03
N ILE A 578 22.50 -30.42 6.16
CA ILE A 578 22.30 -29.87 4.83
C ILE A 578 23.15 -30.68 3.86
N ARG A 579 22.51 -31.37 2.91
CA ARG A 579 23.16 -32.10 1.83
C ARG A 579 22.75 -31.48 0.50
N ILE A 580 23.72 -30.97 -0.24
CA ILE A 580 23.51 -30.33 -1.55
C ILE A 580 24.40 -31.02 -2.57
N THR A 581 23.84 -31.40 -3.71
CA THR A 581 24.53 -31.94 -4.88
C THR A 581 24.42 -30.92 -6.02
N GLU A 582 25.56 -30.52 -6.60
CA GLU A 582 25.63 -29.50 -7.67
C GLU A 582 24.84 -28.22 -7.34
N GLY A 583 25.07 -27.64 -6.17
CA GLY A 583 24.39 -26.41 -5.74
C GLY A 583 24.98 -25.15 -6.35
N ARG A 584 24.11 -24.21 -6.73
CA ARG A 584 24.47 -22.95 -7.41
C ARG A 584 23.93 -21.75 -6.63
N HIS A 585 24.54 -20.59 -6.85
CA HIS A 585 24.04 -19.34 -6.28
C HIS A 585 22.97 -18.73 -7.20
N PRO A 586 21.70 -18.61 -6.76
CA PRO A 586 20.56 -18.29 -7.65
C PRO A 586 20.66 -16.92 -8.33
N VAL A 587 21.33 -15.95 -7.70
CA VAL A 587 21.54 -14.62 -8.31
C VAL A 587 22.80 -14.56 -9.18
N VAL A 588 23.95 -14.94 -8.62
CA VAL A 588 25.25 -14.85 -9.30
C VAL A 588 25.28 -15.68 -10.59
N GLU A 589 24.60 -16.83 -10.65
CA GLU A 589 24.52 -17.62 -11.89
C GLU A 589 23.79 -16.90 -13.05
N GLN A 590 22.92 -15.93 -12.75
CA GLN A 590 22.15 -15.18 -13.74
C GLN A 590 22.88 -13.90 -14.20
N VAL A 591 23.74 -13.35 -13.33
CA VAL A 591 24.47 -12.10 -13.58
C VAL A 591 25.82 -12.36 -14.25
N LEU A 592 26.42 -13.53 -14.03
CA LEU A 592 27.66 -13.92 -14.69
C LEU A 592 27.44 -14.20 -16.18
N ASN A 593 28.34 -13.67 -17.02
CA ASN A 593 28.39 -13.98 -18.45
C ASN A 593 29.12 -15.31 -18.76
N GLU A 594 29.60 -16.01 -17.72
CA GLU A 594 30.28 -17.29 -17.81
C GLU A 594 29.55 -18.36 -16.99
N PRO A 595 29.70 -19.65 -17.32
CA PRO A 595 29.01 -20.72 -16.59
C PRO A 595 29.37 -20.75 -15.10
N PHE A 596 28.35 -20.76 -14.24
CA PHE A 596 28.54 -20.92 -12.80
C PHE A 596 28.99 -22.35 -12.47
N ILE A 597 30.07 -22.49 -11.70
CA ILE A 597 30.57 -23.79 -11.25
C ILE A 597 29.79 -24.24 -10.02
N ALA A 598 29.01 -25.31 -10.17
CA ALA A 598 28.20 -25.87 -9.09
C ALA A 598 29.07 -26.56 -8.02
N ASN A 599 28.60 -26.55 -6.77
CA ASN A 599 29.37 -27.07 -5.63
C ASN A 599 28.52 -27.96 -4.70
N PRO A 600 29.07 -29.08 -4.19
CA PRO A 600 28.40 -29.88 -3.18
C PRO A 600 28.53 -29.29 -1.77
N LEU A 601 27.64 -29.68 -0.87
CA LEU A 601 27.74 -29.42 0.58
C LEU A 601 27.29 -30.65 1.36
N ASN A 602 28.00 -30.98 2.43
CA ASN A 602 27.57 -32.00 3.38
C ASN A 602 27.82 -31.53 4.81
N LEU A 603 26.71 -31.18 5.49
CA LEU A 603 26.63 -30.85 6.91
C LEU A 603 25.74 -31.87 7.62
N SER A 604 26.20 -32.34 8.77
CA SER A 604 25.47 -33.26 9.65
C SER A 604 25.81 -32.99 11.11
N PRO A 605 25.15 -33.60 12.09
CA PRO A 605 25.50 -33.42 13.50
C PRO A 605 26.96 -33.84 13.82
N GLN A 606 27.50 -34.79 13.05
CA GLN A 606 28.91 -35.23 13.13
C GLN A 606 29.86 -34.30 12.36
N ARG A 607 29.39 -33.69 11.27
CA ARG A 607 30.14 -32.72 10.44
C ARG A 607 29.41 -31.38 10.44
N ARG A 608 29.41 -30.70 11.59
CA ARG A 608 28.61 -29.48 11.84
C ARG A 608 29.32 -28.18 11.47
N MET A 609 30.63 -28.21 11.28
CA MET A 609 31.45 -27.03 10.98
C MET A 609 32.40 -27.34 9.81
N LEU A 610 32.50 -26.39 8.88
CA LEU A 610 33.46 -26.43 7.77
C LEU A 610 34.41 -25.25 7.89
N ILE A 611 35.71 -25.54 7.87
CA ILE A 611 36.73 -24.51 7.73
C ILE A 611 37.01 -24.36 6.23
N ILE A 612 36.53 -23.27 5.64
CA ILE A 612 36.68 -23.00 4.21
C ILE A 612 37.90 -22.12 4.00
N THR A 613 38.90 -22.62 3.28
CA THR A 613 40.14 -21.92 2.95
C THR A 613 40.32 -21.82 1.44
N GLY A 614 40.98 -20.76 0.98
CA GLY A 614 41.26 -20.54 -0.44
C GLY A 614 41.69 -19.10 -0.71
N PRO A 615 42.24 -18.81 -1.90
CA PRO A 615 42.68 -17.47 -2.27
C PRO A 615 41.51 -16.47 -2.26
N ASN A 616 41.83 -15.18 -2.21
CA ASN A 616 40.84 -14.12 -2.43
C ASN A 616 40.25 -14.28 -3.84
N MET A 617 38.97 -13.92 -4.00
CA MET A 617 38.20 -14.16 -5.23
C MET A 617 37.98 -15.64 -5.60
N GLY A 618 38.41 -16.60 -4.76
CA GLY A 618 38.17 -18.03 -4.97
C GLY A 618 36.74 -18.51 -4.66
N GLY A 619 35.74 -17.63 -4.62
CA GLY A 619 34.32 -18.00 -4.44
C GLY A 619 33.87 -18.38 -3.02
N LYS A 620 34.70 -18.20 -1.98
CA LYS A 620 34.38 -18.59 -0.59
C LYS A 620 33.07 -17.97 -0.07
N SER A 621 32.92 -16.66 -0.21
CA SER A 621 31.71 -15.92 0.24
C SER A 621 30.48 -16.31 -0.57
N THR A 622 30.65 -16.54 -1.88
CA THR A 622 29.59 -17.04 -2.77
C THR A 622 29.09 -18.42 -2.34
N TYR A 623 30.01 -19.33 -2.00
CA TYR A 623 29.68 -20.68 -1.50
C TYR A 623 28.92 -20.64 -0.16
N MET A 624 29.28 -19.72 0.73
CA MET A 624 28.54 -19.48 1.97
C MET A 624 27.13 -18.94 1.67
N ARG A 625 27.03 -17.83 0.91
CA ARG A 625 25.74 -17.20 0.58
C ARG A 625 24.79 -18.15 -0.15
N GLN A 626 25.26 -18.94 -1.12
CA GLN A 626 24.40 -19.90 -1.82
C GLN A 626 23.78 -20.92 -0.87
N THR A 627 24.51 -21.32 0.17
CA THR A 627 23.99 -22.29 1.17
C THR A 627 22.81 -21.69 1.94
N ALA A 628 22.94 -20.43 2.39
CA ALA A 628 21.86 -19.73 3.07
C ALA A 628 20.66 -19.46 2.15
N LEU A 629 20.90 -19.11 0.88
CA LEU A 629 19.84 -18.87 -0.09
C LEU A 629 19.09 -20.15 -0.46
N ILE A 630 19.78 -21.28 -0.63
CA ILE A 630 19.15 -22.59 -0.85
C ILE A 630 18.29 -22.97 0.37
N ALA A 631 18.78 -22.75 1.59
CA ALA A 631 18.00 -22.96 2.80
C ALA A 631 16.75 -22.07 2.82
N LEU A 632 16.91 -20.76 2.59
CA LEU A 632 15.80 -19.81 2.53
C LEU A 632 14.75 -20.24 1.51
N MET A 633 15.17 -20.57 0.28
CA MET A 633 14.27 -20.99 -0.80
C MET A 633 13.53 -22.30 -0.46
N ALA A 634 14.20 -23.28 0.15
CA ALA A 634 13.55 -24.50 0.60
C ALA A 634 12.45 -24.20 1.63
N TYR A 635 12.72 -23.29 2.56
CA TYR A 635 11.80 -22.91 3.65
C TYR A 635 10.75 -21.85 3.27
N ILE A 636 10.65 -21.45 2.01
CA ILE A 636 9.44 -20.79 1.48
C ILE A 636 8.55 -21.77 0.70
N GLY A 637 8.98 -23.03 0.55
CA GLY A 637 8.32 -24.04 -0.26
C GLY A 637 8.73 -24.04 -1.73
N SER A 638 9.70 -23.21 -2.12
CA SER A 638 10.22 -23.14 -3.50
C SER A 638 11.10 -24.35 -3.82
N TYR A 639 11.25 -24.62 -5.12
CA TYR A 639 12.33 -25.46 -5.62
C TYR A 639 13.66 -24.69 -5.50
N VAL A 640 14.78 -25.40 -5.53
CA VAL A 640 16.12 -24.85 -5.20
C VAL A 640 17.16 -25.06 -6.31
N PRO A 641 18.17 -24.18 -6.42
CA PRO A 641 19.16 -24.21 -7.48
C PRO A 641 20.23 -25.31 -7.27
N ALA A 642 19.85 -26.58 -7.38
CA ALA A 642 20.74 -27.72 -7.22
C ALA A 642 20.22 -28.94 -7.98
N GLN A 643 21.05 -29.99 -8.11
CA GLN A 643 20.58 -31.29 -8.61
C GLN A 643 19.78 -32.06 -7.55
N LYS A 644 20.21 -31.99 -6.28
CA LYS A 644 19.52 -32.61 -5.14
C LYS A 644 19.79 -31.84 -3.85
N VAL A 645 18.76 -31.67 -3.01
CA VAL A 645 18.88 -31.10 -1.66
C VAL A 645 18.11 -31.92 -0.63
N GLU A 646 18.77 -32.22 0.49
CA GLU A 646 18.15 -32.77 1.70
C GLU A 646 18.49 -31.82 2.86
N ILE A 647 17.47 -31.25 3.51
CA ILE A 647 17.65 -30.19 4.50
C ILE A 647 16.87 -30.50 5.79
N GLY A 648 17.56 -30.40 6.92
CA GLY A 648 16.99 -30.59 8.25
C GLY A 648 16.37 -29.32 8.82
N PRO A 649 15.70 -29.40 9.99
CA PRO A 649 15.09 -28.26 10.67
C PRO A 649 16.11 -27.13 10.91
N ILE A 650 15.71 -25.90 10.56
CA ILE A 650 16.46 -24.67 10.83
C ILE A 650 15.58 -23.72 11.65
N ASP A 651 16.15 -23.09 12.68
CA ASP A 651 15.45 -22.07 13.48
C ASP A 651 15.91 -20.64 13.16
N ARG A 652 17.21 -20.44 12.90
CA ARG A 652 17.82 -19.14 12.65
C ARG A 652 18.89 -19.24 11.57
N ILE A 653 19.04 -18.18 10.78
CA ILE A 653 20.18 -17.98 9.88
C ILE A 653 20.92 -16.73 10.34
N PHE A 654 22.21 -16.91 10.63
CA PHE A 654 23.12 -15.84 10.98
C PHE A 654 24.16 -15.66 9.90
N THR A 655 24.41 -14.42 9.50
CA THR A 655 25.52 -14.10 8.62
C THR A 655 26.40 -13.04 9.26
N ARG A 656 27.69 -13.23 9.10
CA ARG A 656 28.69 -12.19 9.25
C ARG A 656 29.51 -12.21 7.96
N VAL A 657 29.28 -11.25 7.07
CA VAL A 657 29.98 -11.15 5.79
C VAL A 657 30.53 -9.73 5.60
N GLY A 658 31.68 -9.45 6.21
CA GLY A 658 32.35 -8.15 6.16
C GLY A 658 31.57 -7.02 6.87
N ALA A 659 32.29 -6.11 7.54
CA ALA A 659 31.69 -4.89 8.08
C ALA A 659 32.13 -3.70 7.21
N ALA A 660 31.18 -2.87 6.79
CA ALA A 660 31.47 -1.51 6.37
C ALA A 660 31.43 -0.60 7.62
N ASP A 661 32.20 0.49 7.62
CA ASP A 661 32.18 1.44 8.73
C ASP A 661 30.76 1.98 8.96
N ASP A 662 30.33 2.01 10.22
CA ASP A 662 29.14 2.74 10.65
C ASP A 662 29.58 4.08 11.25
N LEU A 663 29.99 4.98 10.35
CA LEU A 663 30.39 6.35 10.68
C LEU A 663 29.26 7.14 11.35
N ALA A 664 28.00 6.77 11.09
CA ALA A 664 26.82 7.45 11.63
C ALA A 664 26.59 7.14 13.12
N SER A 665 26.88 5.91 13.56
CA SER A 665 26.75 5.52 14.98
C SER A 665 28.05 5.67 15.80
N GLY A 666 29.13 6.14 15.16
CA GLY A 666 30.43 6.35 15.83
C GLY A 666 31.11 5.06 16.28
N ARG A 667 30.72 3.90 15.74
CA ARG A 667 31.22 2.58 16.14
C ARG A 667 32.32 2.12 15.20
N SER A 668 33.43 1.60 15.75
CA SER A 668 34.49 1.03 14.91
C SER A 668 34.02 -0.27 14.26
N THR A 669 34.53 -0.56 13.05
CA THR A 669 34.31 -1.84 12.35
C THR A 669 34.59 -3.04 13.26
N PHE A 670 35.64 -2.98 14.08
CA PHE A 670 35.94 -4.04 15.04
C PHE A 670 34.86 -4.19 16.12
N MET A 671 34.32 -3.10 16.66
CA MET A 671 33.28 -3.18 17.70
C MET A 671 31.97 -3.76 17.15
N VAL A 672 31.58 -3.36 15.93
CA VAL A 672 30.41 -3.93 15.25
C VAL A 672 30.62 -5.43 15.02
N GLU A 673 31.79 -5.82 14.52
CA GLU A 673 32.17 -7.23 14.34
C GLU A 673 32.04 -8.05 15.64
N MET A 674 32.55 -7.53 16.76
CA MET A 674 32.50 -8.22 18.04
C MET A 674 31.08 -8.32 18.60
N THR A 675 30.27 -7.28 18.40
CA THR A 675 28.87 -7.25 18.85
C THR A 675 28.02 -8.26 18.05
N GLU A 676 28.19 -8.31 16.72
CA GLU A 676 27.55 -9.31 15.86
C GLU A 676 27.99 -10.73 16.23
N THR A 677 29.29 -10.94 16.46
CA THR A 677 29.81 -12.26 16.86
C THR A 677 29.27 -12.69 18.22
N ALA A 678 29.20 -11.78 19.19
CA ALA A 678 28.62 -12.05 20.50
C ALA A 678 27.14 -12.43 20.39
N ASN A 679 26.37 -11.71 19.57
CA ASN A 679 24.97 -12.04 19.29
C ASN A 679 24.83 -13.46 18.74
N ILE A 680 25.63 -13.84 17.75
CA ILE A 680 25.62 -15.20 17.18
C ILE A 680 25.91 -16.24 18.26
N LEU A 681 26.94 -16.04 19.07
CA LEU A 681 27.33 -17.00 20.12
C LEU A 681 26.28 -17.14 21.24
N HIS A 682 25.59 -16.06 21.58
CA HIS A 682 24.55 -16.09 22.61
C HIS A 682 23.26 -16.76 22.13
N ASN A 683 22.91 -16.55 20.85
CA ASN A 683 21.58 -16.86 20.33
C ASN A 683 21.53 -18.04 19.34
N ALA A 684 22.66 -18.55 18.86
CA ALA A 684 22.69 -19.75 18.04
C ALA A 684 22.34 -21.02 18.84
N THR A 685 21.63 -21.94 18.18
CA THR A 685 21.23 -23.24 18.71
C THR A 685 21.80 -24.37 17.84
N GLU A 686 21.50 -25.63 18.16
CA GLU A 686 21.85 -26.78 17.32
C GLU A 686 21.13 -26.81 15.96
N TYR A 687 20.07 -26.00 15.79
CA TYR A 687 19.30 -25.85 14.55
C TYR A 687 19.71 -24.62 13.74
N SER A 688 20.65 -23.80 14.24
CA SER A 688 21.00 -22.54 13.59
C SER A 688 22.03 -22.73 12.48
N LEU A 689 21.80 -22.11 11.34
CA LEU A 689 22.77 -22.02 10.25
C LEU A 689 23.61 -20.75 10.43
N VAL A 690 24.90 -20.92 10.67
CA VAL A 690 25.83 -19.81 10.95
C VAL A 690 26.86 -19.68 9.84
N LEU A 691 26.91 -18.50 9.23
CA LEU A 691 27.85 -18.14 8.17
C LEU A 691 28.84 -17.09 8.69
N MET A 692 30.10 -17.47 8.85
CA MET A 692 31.17 -16.59 9.33
C MET A 692 32.23 -16.38 8.25
N ASP A 693 32.23 -15.21 7.65
CA ASP A 693 33.25 -14.79 6.70
C ASP A 693 34.31 -13.91 7.38
N GLU A 694 35.59 -14.26 7.19
CA GLU A 694 36.77 -13.48 7.57
C GLU A 694 36.71 -12.73 8.93
N ILE A 695 36.31 -13.43 10.00
CA ILE A 695 36.36 -12.88 11.37
C ILE A 695 37.80 -12.70 11.85
N GLY A 696 38.04 -11.59 12.56
CA GLY A 696 39.28 -11.38 13.30
C GLY A 696 40.47 -11.01 12.43
N ARG A 697 40.26 -10.17 11.40
CA ARG A 697 41.33 -9.63 10.53
C ARG A 697 42.52 -9.04 11.30
N TRP A 698 42.30 -8.65 12.57
CA TRP A 698 43.29 -8.01 13.45
C TRP A 698 43.86 -8.93 14.55
N ASN A 699 43.26 -10.10 14.86
CA ASN A 699 43.73 -11.00 15.92
C ASN A 699 43.33 -12.47 15.71
N VAL A 700 44.32 -13.34 15.49
CA VAL A 700 44.15 -14.77 15.20
C VAL A 700 43.62 -15.56 16.40
N HIS A 701 43.94 -15.16 17.64
CA HIS A 701 43.53 -15.89 18.86
C HIS A 701 42.01 -15.89 19.05
N LEU A 702 41.38 -14.78 18.66
CA LEU A 702 39.93 -14.59 18.72
C LEU A 702 39.19 -15.51 17.75
N ARG A 703 39.75 -15.72 16.55
CA ARG A 703 39.18 -16.61 15.52
C ARG A 703 39.09 -18.07 16.00
N TRP A 704 40.13 -18.56 16.68
CA TRP A 704 40.15 -19.92 17.24
C TRP A 704 39.22 -20.09 18.43
N SER A 705 39.07 -19.06 19.26
CA SER A 705 38.18 -19.09 20.42
C SER A 705 36.71 -19.17 19.99
N VAL A 706 36.31 -18.38 19.00
CA VAL A 706 34.94 -18.43 18.42
C VAL A 706 34.65 -19.78 17.77
N ALA A 707 35.59 -20.31 16.99
CA ALA A 707 35.45 -21.65 16.39
C ALA A 707 35.34 -22.76 17.46
N GLY A 708 36.09 -22.64 18.56
CA GLY A 708 36.03 -23.58 19.68
C GLY A 708 34.67 -23.65 20.36
N VAL A 709 34.03 -22.50 20.59
CA VAL A 709 32.68 -22.41 21.17
C VAL A 709 31.63 -23.01 20.23
N GLY A 710 31.73 -22.73 18.92
CA GLY A 710 30.82 -23.29 17.91
C GLY A 710 30.88 -24.82 17.80
N VAL A 711 32.05 -25.43 18.06
CA VAL A 711 32.21 -26.90 18.03
C VAL A 711 31.69 -27.58 19.30
N ARG A 712 32.03 -27.04 20.48
CA ARG A 712 31.70 -27.67 21.76
C ARG A 712 30.21 -27.59 22.10
N GLY A 713 29.49 -26.62 21.54
CA GLY A 713 28.13 -26.31 21.99
C GLY A 713 28.15 -25.75 23.42
N LYS A 714 27.02 -25.26 23.92
CA LYS A 714 26.86 -24.84 25.32
C LYS A 714 26.86 -26.05 26.27
N SER A 715 27.89 -26.87 26.28
CA SER A 715 28.19 -27.75 27.40
C SER A 715 29.15 -27.00 28.30
N GLY A 716 28.66 -26.54 29.45
CA GLY A 716 29.52 -25.98 30.49
C GLY A 716 30.44 -27.06 31.02
N GLU A 717 31.71 -27.01 30.60
CA GLU A 717 32.91 -27.35 31.37
C GLU A 717 34.04 -26.40 30.95
#